data_AF-A0A1S1QYA2-F1
#
_entry.id   AF-A0A1S1QYA2-F1
#
_cell.length_a   1.000
_cell.length_b   1.000
_cell.length_c   1.000
_cell.angle_alpha   90.00
_cell.angle_beta   90.00
_cell.angle_gamma   90.00
#
_symmetry.space_group_name_H-M   'P 1'
#
loop_
_entity.id
_entity.type
_entity.pdbx_description
1 polymer ?
#
loop_
_entity_poly.entity_id
_entity_poly.type
_entity_poly.pdbx_seq_one_letter_code
_entity_poly.pdbx_strand_id
1 'polypeptide(L)'
;MLLPVRERTRHRPCQAPSGSIRWPAATPAHLRHRKGTGLSRRDTDTYPLARPRPGQPEDGHAAERNPRRPARDRRRAADRRAEPDSGTDAAGGPGAATGPGADIDRPAAGRRADTGSGTEYDEATDHLDGLYLDRSRLDAAYQDDAYPDPEGRLRRAGAYSGDETEHIERRAAASRDPREAARDADDHTRVIARPRVPARAGRAARTGSPAGDRSPRGGHELVGSGPPRPHGAEPAEARRAGSRQPVADPHATGPLETGQPDDGSPETGPLETGPLTAPVLAPLGHSPALDGLRALAVLGVMAYHAGLSWMPGGLLGVDAFFVLSGFLITGLLVAEYRTTRRIDLKSFWIRRTRRLMPALLTMMLGVAAYARFVAQPSEVETLRVDALSTLGYVANWRFALSDQSYFDHFSAPSPLLHTWSLAVEEQFYVLWPLAVYLLMWHSGRTTARWRNQRHKAQTLILTVAVLGAEASALLGLLLVVLGADASRIYYGTDTRAQALLAGAALAVWRIQRRTPLTERTKKGLSVAGCLAGVAMLTVWATVDGESRVLYSGGFLGVAVIVMLLIASIVEVPRGPAARVLSLPPLPTIGRVSYGLYLWHWPVFLTVTAARTGLSGAALLGVRVAVTAAITIASFHLVENPIRRRKIRFPMPRVTVPASICAVVALVMVATIADPSAGRGAADLEQLAARAATAAPPTARAEPVTGRPLRAVLAGDSLALTLGFSEFSTSAAREGLEIHDGSQLGCGVTRSPRRLLMGEVNLPPPGCDQWPTRLSRKVDELRPDLAMLLVGRWEVTDQDLEGRRTHIGDPAFDAYLGRELDLAITTLSARGAKVVLLTAPMFEEGEAADGSIYPETRADRVIQFNKLLRQTAARHSAVTTVIDLAAVLSPGNEYRGEIDGVRVRDDDGVHISNGGGARAGQMVLPELLKLARPATARGADGPAPAPE
;
A
#
# COMPACT_ATOMS: atom_id res chain seq x y z
N MET A 1 -28.27 28.33 -20.86
CA MET A 1 -28.16 29.80 -20.89
C MET A 1 -26.79 30.15 -21.49
N LEU A 2 -26.63 30.94 -22.55
CA LEU A 2 -27.31 32.18 -23.00
C LEU A 2 -27.14 33.30 -21.96
N LEU A 3 -26.66 34.51 -22.26
CA LEU A 3 -26.06 35.14 -23.46
C LEU A 3 -25.09 36.27 -22.98
N PRO A 4 -24.25 36.88 -23.84
CA PRO A 4 -23.35 37.98 -23.47
C PRO A 4 -23.96 39.36 -23.74
N VAL A 5 -23.26 40.45 -23.41
CA VAL A 5 -23.22 41.69 -24.21
C VAL A 5 -21.98 42.55 -23.88
N ARG A 6 -21.59 43.44 -24.81
CA ARG A 6 -20.54 44.48 -24.66
C ARG A 6 -21.19 45.85 -24.70
N GLU A 7 -20.55 46.88 -24.13
CA GLU A 7 -20.56 48.19 -24.80
C GLU A 7 -19.25 48.99 -24.66
N ARG A 8 -19.22 50.24 -25.13
CA ARG A 8 -18.02 51.04 -25.47
C ARG A 8 -18.21 52.54 -25.14
N THR A 9 -17.11 53.30 -25.30
CA THR A 9 -16.94 54.78 -25.43
C THR A 9 -16.46 55.49 -24.16
N ARG A 10 -15.63 56.55 -24.15
CA ARG A 10 -14.64 57.22 -25.07
C ARG A 10 -13.56 57.85 -24.12
N HIS A 11 -12.33 58.29 -24.46
CA HIS A 11 -11.90 59.35 -25.39
C HIS A 11 -10.35 59.31 -25.62
N ARG A 12 -9.77 60.34 -26.26
CA ARG A 12 -8.34 60.59 -26.66
C ARG A 12 -7.80 61.86 -25.92
N PRO A 13 -6.55 62.42 -26.09
CA PRO A 13 -5.54 62.24 -27.17
C PRO A 13 -4.01 62.29 -26.79
N CYS A 14 -3.15 62.28 -27.83
CA CYS A 14 -1.72 62.70 -27.90
C CYS A 14 -0.66 61.84 -27.16
N GLN A 15 0.62 61.77 -27.58
CA GLN A 15 1.37 62.46 -28.66
C GLN A 15 2.40 61.49 -29.35
N ALA A 16 3.15 61.94 -30.37
CA ALA A 16 4.20 61.16 -31.09
C ALA A 16 5.57 61.90 -31.04
N PRO A 17 6.74 61.30 -31.40
CA PRO A 17 7.15 61.04 -32.79
C PRO A 17 7.95 59.70 -32.96
N SER A 18 8.92 59.57 -33.88
CA SER A 18 8.71 59.14 -35.28
C SER A 18 9.97 58.50 -35.93
N GLY A 19 9.83 57.80 -37.08
CA GLY A 19 10.91 57.40 -38.00
C GLY A 19 11.52 55.99 -37.83
N SER A 20 12.07 55.32 -38.87
CA SER A 20 11.96 55.54 -40.33
C SER A 20 12.46 54.31 -41.14
N ILE A 21 12.01 54.13 -42.40
CA ILE A 21 12.71 53.45 -43.54
C ILE A 21 13.00 51.92 -43.42
N ARG A 22 12.77 51.00 -44.39
CA ARG A 22 12.20 51.01 -45.77
C ARG A 22 11.66 49.59 -46.13
N TRP A 23 10.74 49.49 -47.11
CA TRP A 23 10.41 48.28 -47.89
C TRP A 23 10.91 48.43 -49.35
N PRO A 24 11.05 47.36 -50.17
CA PRO A 24 9.94 46.90 -51.06
C PRO A 24 9.86 45.35 -51.27
N ALA A 25 8.67 44.72 -51.23
CA ALA A 25 7.84 44.29 -52.39
C ALA A 25 8.23 42.90 -53.00
N ALA A 26 7.40 42.15 -53.76
CA ALA A 26 6.07 42.42 -54.32
C ALA A 26 5.15 41.16 -54.44
N THR A 27 3.84 41.38 -54.43
CA THR A 27 2.73 40.53 -54.97
C THR A 27 2.22 41.17 -56.30
N PRO A 28 1.11 40.78 -57.00
CA PRO A 28 0.05 39.76 -56.80
C PRO A 28 0.01 38.72 -57.97
N ALA A 29 -0.99 37.87 -58.31
CA ALA A 29 -2.46 37.97 -58.48
C ALA A 29 -3.10 36.55 -58.40
N HIS A 30 -4.32 36.28 -57.86
CA HIS A 30 -5.70 36.59 -58.36
C HIS A 30 -6.04 35.96 -59.73
N LEU A 31 -7.20 35.31 -60.00
CA LEU A 31 -8.37 34.87 -59.18
C LEU A 31 -9.28 33.93 -60.05
N ARG A 32 -10.44 33.46 -59.52
CA ARG A 32 -11.58 32.75 -60.21
C ARG A 32 -11.37 31.24 -60.55
N HIS A 33 -12.39 30.37 -60.60
CA HIS A 33 -13.64 30.24 -59.80
C HIS A 33 -14.34 28.86 -60.01
N ARG A 34 -15.12 28.39 -59.02
CA ARG A 34 -16.30 27.48 -59.09
C ARG A 34 -16.17 26.01 -59.59
N LYS A 35 -16.67 25.09 -58.72
CA LYS A 35 -17.43 23.82 -58.99
C LYS A 35 -16.75 22.72 -59.85
N GLY A 36 -17.01 21.42 -59.65
CA GLY A 36 -17.83 20.71 -58.66
C GLY A 36 -18.56 19.49 -59.27
N THR A 37 -18.61 18.36 -58.55
CA THR A 37 -19.01 16.98 -58.98
C THR A 37 -17.98 16.28 -59.90
N GLY A 38 -17.85 14.94 -59.95
CA GLY A 38 -18.35 13.88 -59.05
C GLY A 38 -18.27 12.46 -59.68
N LEU A 39 -18.11 11.40 -58.86
CA LEU A 39 -18.21 9.95 -59.22
C LEU A 39 -17.11 9.42 -60.22
N SER A 40 -16.85 8.13 -60.48
CA SER A 40 -17.02 6.87 -59.70
C SER A 40 -16.31 5.65 -60.36
N ARG A 41 -15.54 4.86 -59.58
CA ARG A 41 -15.24 3.39 -59.73
C ARG A 41 -14.42 2.83 -60.92
N ARG A 42 -13.86 1.62 -60.67
CA ARG A 42 -13.34 0.57 -61.58
C ARG A 42 -12.03 0.84 -62.34
N ASP A 43 -11.27 -0.17 -62.81
CA ASP A 43 -10.86 -1.50 -62.29
C ASP A 43 -9.87 -2.11 -63.34
N THR A 44 -8.91 -2.98 -62.94
CA THR A 44 -8.17 -3.97 -63.81
C THR A 44 -7.28 -3.39 -64.97
N ASP A 45 -6.26 -4.04 -65.57
CA ASP A 45 -5.48 -5.27 -65.27
C ASP A 45 -4.11 -5.36 -66.02
N THR A 46 -3.37 -6.47 -65.81
CA THR A 46 -2.41 -7.17 -66.74
C THR A 46 -0.94 -6.73 -66.97
N TYR A 47 -0.10 -7.74 -67.30
CA TYR A 47 1.33 -7.79 -67.66
C TYR A 47 1.54 -8.44 -69.07
N PRO A 48 2.68 -8.25 -69.76
CA PRO A 48 3.72 -9.30 -69.96
C PRO A 48 5.20 -8.73 -69.89
N LEU A 49 6.35 -9.44 -69.80
CA LEU A 49 6.94 -10.70 -70.35
C LEU A 49 7.37 -10.62 -71.84
N ALA A 50 8.54 -11.14 -72.34
CA ALA A 50 9.74 -11.82 -71.77
C ALA A 50 10.93 -11.92 -72.81
N ARG A 51 11.99 -12.72 -72.52
CA ARG A 51 13.10 -13.28 -73.40
C ARG A 51 14.41 -12.44 -73.56
N PRO A 52 15.56 -12.99 -74.08
CA PRO A 52 16.27 -14.25 -73.74
C PRO A 52 17.84 -14.17 -73.64
N ARG A 53 18.53 -15.33 -73.49
CA ARG A 53 20.00 -15.64 -73.53
C ARG A 53 20.45 -16.11 -74.97
N PRO A 54 21.70 -16.59 -75.34
CA PRO A 54 22.83 -17.18 -74.55
C PRO A 54 24.31 -16.92 -75.02
N GLY A 55 25.31 -17.63 -74.45
CA GLY A 55 26.74 -17.74 -74.89
C GLY A 55 27.63 -18.64 -73.97
N GLN A 56 28.70 -19.29 -74.49
CA GLN A 56 29.64 -20.27 -73.87
C GLN A 56 30.88 -20.50 -74.80
N PRO A 57 31.95 -21.32 -74.52
CA PRO A 57 32.50 -22.00 -73.32
C PRO A 57 34.06 -21.85 -73.16
N GLU A 58 34.80 -22.92 -72.77
CA GLU A 58 36.29 -23.14 -72.71
C GLU A 58 37.11 -22.47 -71.56
N ASP A 59 38.20 -23.01 -70.96
CA ASP A 59 38.74 -24.40 -70.78
C ASP A 59 39.88 -24.42 -69.69
N GLY A 60 40.39 -25.58 -69.21
CA GLY A 60 41.73 -25.68 -68.55
C GLY A 60 41.95 -26.61 -67.31
N HIS A 61 42.87 -27.58 -67.43
CA HIS A 61 43.20 -28.72 -66.52
C HIS A 61 44.05 -28.49 -65.21
N ALA A 62 44.02 -29.54 -64.34
CA ALA A 62 45.13 -30.09 -63.49
C ALA A 62 45.53 -29.36 -62.15
N ALA A 63 46.10 -30.00 -61.10
CA ALA A 63 46.50 -31.41 -60.86
C ALA A 63 46.60 -31.84 -59.35
N GLU A 64 46.42 -33.14 -59.10
CA GLU A 64 47.12 -34.06 -58.15
C GLU A 64 47.21 -33.92 -56.58
N ARG A 65 46.85 -35.07 -55.93
CA ARG A 65 47.50 -35.81 -54.81
C ARG A 65 47.45 -35.35 -53.33
N ASN A 66 46.58 -36.05 -52.59
CA ASN A 66 46.62 -36.41 -51.15
C ASN A 66 47.83 -37.35 -50.82
N PRO A 67 48.37 -37.41 -49.58
CA PRO A 67 48.11 -38.62 -48.78
C PRO A 67 48.07 -38.50 -47.22
N ARG A 68 46.92 -38.92 -46.65
CA ARG A 68 46.74 -39.91 -45.55
C ARG A 68 47.06 -39.55 -44.07
N ARG A 69 46.21 -40.12 -43.20
CA ARG A 69 46.46 -40.39 -41.75
C ARG A 69 47.40 -41.61 -41.57
N PRO A 70 47.87 -41.86 -40.34
CA PRO A 70 47.52 -43.14 -39.69
C PRO A 70 46.99 -42.98 -38.24
N ALA A 71 46.86 -44.09 -37.50
CA ALA A 71 46.35 -44.15 -36.12
C ALA A 71 46.94 -45.36 -35.34
N ARG A 72 46.52 -45.52 -34.06
CA ARG A 72 46.58 -46.70 -33.16
C ARG A 72 47.82 -46.98 -32.26
N ASP A 73 47.50 -47.17 -30.97
CA ASP A 73 47.86 -48.27 -30.04
C ASP A 73 49.26 -48.47 -29.37
N ARG A 74 49.23 -48.48 -28.00
CA ARG A 74 49.45 -49.64 -27.07
C ARG A 74 50.65 -49.69 -26.06
N ARG A 75 50.30 -50.21 -24.84
CA ARG A 75 51.14 -50.83 -23.75
C ARG A 75 52.00 -49.85 -22.89
N ARG A 76 52.38 -50.09 -21.62
CA ARG A 76 52.29 -51.19 -20.59
C ARG A 76 52.42 -50.55 -19.16
N ALA A 77 52.57 -51.28 -18.03
CA ALA A 77 51.54 -51.95 -17.19
C ALA A 77 52.07 -52.27 -15.75
N ALA A 78 51.19 -52.65 -14.79
CA ALA A 78 51.43 -53.18 -13.41
C ALA A 78 51.73 -52.15 -12.27
N ASP A 79 51.49 -52.41 -10.96
CA ASP A 79 51.10 -53.67 -10.26
C ASP A 79 50.28 -53.51 -8.93
N ARG A 80 49.53 -54.56 -8.52
CA ARG A 80 49.00 -55.01 -7.18
C ARG A 80 48.07 -54.19 -6.23
N ARG A 81 46.88 -54.81 -5.95
CA ARG A 81 46.23 -55.18 -4.63
C ARG A 81 45.78 -54.07 -3.63
N ALA A 82 44.71 -54.22 -2.82
CA ALA A 82 43.59 -55.18 -2.71
C ALA A 82 42.39 -54.59 -1.88
N GLU A 83 41.30 -55.37 -1.74
CA GLU A 83 39.92 -55.04 -1.24
C GLU A 83 39.50 -56.10 -0.16
N PRO A 84 38.26 -56.20 0.44
CA PRO A 84 37.04 -55.39 0.30
C PRO A 84 36.10 -55.18 1.56
N ASP A 85 35.08 -54.31 1.34
CA ASP A 85 33.64 -54.36 1.72
C ASP A 85 32.99 -54.23 3.14
N SER A 86 31.70 -53.79 3.09
CA SER A 86 30.60 -53.77 4.09
C SER A 86 30.65 -52.75 5.25
N GLY A 87 29.52 -52.26 5.82
CA GLY A 87 28.11 -52.35 5.38
C GLY A 87 27.06 -51.87 6.43
N THR A 88 25.96 -51.25 5.96
CA THR A 88 24.62 -51.05 6.60
C THR A 88 24.42 -50.31 7.95
N ASP A 89 23.57 -49.26 7.87
CA ASP A 89 22.34 -48.99 8.65
C ASP A 89 22.29 -48.62 10.16
N ALA A 90 21.87 -47.36 10.39
CA ALA A 90 20.64 -46.93 11.08
C ALA A 90 20.48 -46.88 12.63
N ALA A 91 20.17 -45.66 13.08
CA ALA A 91 19.13 -45.25 14.05
C ALA A 91 19.19 -45.66 15.54
N GLY A 92 19.07 -44.66 16.43
CA GLY A 92 18.79 -44.83 17.86
C GLY A 92 18.87 -43.51 18.63
N GLY A 93 17.81 -43.15 19.37
CA GLY A 93 17.73 -41.94 20.21
C GLY A 93 17.66 -42.24 21.71
N PRO A 94 16.91 -41.47 22.52
CA PRO A 94 17.54 -40.38 23.29
C PRO A 94 17.20 -40.33 24.80
N GLY A 95 17.96 -39.50 25.55
CA GLY A 95 17.67 -39.02 26.92
C GLY A 95 18.56 -37.80 27.23
N ALA A 96 18.15 -36.72 27.91
CA ALA A 96 17.41 -36.54 29.17
C ALA A 96 18.22 -36.92 30.43
N ALA A 97 18.17 -36.25 31.58
CA ALA A 97 17.74 -34.89 32.01
C ALA A 97 18.05 -34.73 33.53
N THR A 98 18.00 -33.51 34.09
CA THR A 98 18.23 -33.19 35.53
C THR A 98 19.69 -33.41 36.02
N GLY A 99 20.17 -32.88 37.15
CA GLY A 99 19.54 -32.09 38.23
C GLY A 99 20.60 -31.36 39.12
N PRO A 100 20.20 -30.60 40.16
CA PRO A 100 21.06 -29.60 40.84
C PRO A 100 21.67 -30.05 42.20
N GLY A 101 22.59 -29.23 42.72
CA GLY A 101 23.15 -29.30 44.09
C GLY A 101 23.83 -27.97 44.47
N ALA A 102 24.02 -27.68 45.76
CA ALA A 102 24.44 -26.36 46.26
C ALA A 102 25.38 -26.42 47.48
N ASP A 103 25.79 -25.22 47.93
CA ASP A 103 25.86 -24.76 49.33
C ASP A 103 27.25 -24.51 49.99
N ILE A 104 27.23 -23.73 51.08
CA ILE A 104 28.17 -23.63 52.22
C ILE A 104 29.29 -22.53 52.25
N ASP A 105 29.10 -21.63 53.24
CA ASP A 105 30.04 -20.91 54.14
C ASP A 105 30.69 -19.52 53.93
N ARG A 106 31.09 -18.96 55.10
CA ARG A 106 31.53 -17.59 55.48
C ARG A 106 32.78 -17.68 56.41
N PRO A 107 33.31 -16.64 57.13
CA PRO A 107 32.98 -15.20 57.27
C PRO A 107 34.21 -14.29 56.90
N ALA A 108 34.60 -13.11 57.44
CA ALA A 108 34.13 -12.14 58.45
C ALA A 108 34.77 -10.72 58.23
N ALA A 109 34.07 -9.65 58.64
CA ALA A 109 34.56 -8.28 59.03
C ALA A 109 35.45 -7.43 58.07
N GLY A 110 35.45 -6.09 58.10
CA GLY A 110 34.52 -5.12 58.72
C GLY A 110 35.06 -3.68 58.94
N ARG A 111 34.18 -2.67 58.79
CA ARG A 111 34.25 -1.22 59.20
C ARG A 111 34.88 -0.15 58.25
N ARG A 112 33.98 0.73 57.74
CA ARG A 112 33.92 2.22 57.76
C ARG A 112 35.10 3.15 57.32
N ALA A 113 34.67 4.24 56.63
CA ALA A 113 35.13 5.65 56.71
C ALA A 113 36.47 6.07 56.04
N ASP A 114 36.69 7.32 55.57
CA ASP A 114 35.81 8.41 55.04
C ASP A 114 36.70 9.53 54.39
N THR A 115 36.17 10.37 53.47
CA THR A 115 36.80 11.59 52.84
C THR A 115 38.14 11.40 52.07
N GLY A 116 38.66 12.32 51.20
CA GLY A 116 38.14 13.57 50.59
C GLY A 116 39.27 14.44 49.94
N SER A 117 38.96 15.31 48.94
CA SER A 117 39.89 16.26 48.20
C SER A 117 41.03 15.60 47.39
N GLY A 118 41.69 16.20 46.37
CA GLY A 118 42.01 17.60 45.97
C GLY A 118 43.53 17.86 46.21
N THR A 119 44.36 18.56 45.41
CA THR A 119 44.29 19.51 44.25
C THR A 119 45.65 19.48 43.51
N GLU A 120 45.77 19.56 42.16
CA GLU A 120 46.04 20.75 41.30
C GLU A 120 47.52 21.24 41.19
N TYR A 121 47.85 21.94 40.09
CA TYR A 121 49.13 22.55 39.64
C TYR A 121 50.25 21.63 39.08
N ASP A 122 51.22 22.11 38.27
CA ASP A 122 51.23 22.99 37.06
C ASP A 122 52.68 22.99 36.49
N GLU A 123 52.90 23.08 35.16
CA GLU A 123 54.27 23.13 34.58
C GLU A 123 54.30 23.71 33.14
N ALA A 124 55.41 24.36 32.74
CA ALA A 124 55.50 25.09 31.46
C ALA A 124 56.91 25.11 30.82
N THR A 125 56.93 25.18 29.47
CA THR A 125 58.09 25.47 28.57
C THR A 125 59.23 24.42 28.54
N ASP A 126 59.84 24.07 27.38
CA ASP A 126 60.26 24.99 26.32
C ASP A 126 60.45 24.38 24.88
N HIS A 127 60.35 25.26 23.88
CA HIS A 127 60.82 25.27 22.45
C HIS A 127 61.11 23.99 21.62
N LEU A 128 60.44 23.76 20.46
CA LEU A 128 60.57 24.35 19.08
C LEU A 128 61.84 23.92 18.31
N ASP A 129 61.85 23.62 17.00
CA ASP A 129 60.86 23.59 15.90
C ASP A 129 61.35 22.52 14.87
N GLY A 130 60.64 21.95 13.88
CA GLY A 130 59.31 22.15 13.29
C GLY A 130 59.06 21.05 12.23
N LEU A 131 58.45 21.26 11.05
CA LEU A 131 57.78 22.44 10.48
C LEU A 131 56.93 22.02 9.25
N TYR A 132 55.59 22.15 9.28
CA TYR A 132 54.69 22.07 8.12
C TYR A 132 53.41 22.89 8.44
N LEU A 133 52.81 23.56 7.45
CA LEU A 133 51.78 24.59 7.70
C LEU A 133 50.36 24.01 7.91
N ASP A 134 49.82 24.21 9.11
CA ASP A 134 48.40 23.97 9.44
C ASP A 134 47.57 25.27 9.51
N ARG A 135 46.24 25.14 9.48
CA ARG A 135 45.29 26.18 9.10
C ARG A 135 44.53 26.75 10.30
N SER A 136 45.20 27.59 11.08
CA SER A 136 44.66 28.17 12.30
C SER A 136 43.38 29.02 12.11
N ARG A 137 42.33 28.67 12.86
CA ARG A 137 41.53 29.58 13.72
C ARG A 137 40.36 28.87 14.42
N LEU A 138 40.07 29.34 15.64
CA LEU A 138 38.92 29.05 16.51
C LEU A 138 38.95 27.72 17.27
N ASP A 139 39.57 27.79 18.45
CA ASP A 139 39.20 26.98 19.62
C ASP A 139 38.28 27.78 20.57
N ALA A 140 37.52 27.04 21.37
CA ALA A 140 36.84 27.39 22.63
C ALA A 140 36.45 28.86 22.94
N ALA A 141 35.14 29.13 22.95
CA ALA A 141 34.52 30.07 23.90
C ALA A 141 33.05 29.71 24.18
N TYR A 142 32.69 29.72 25.48
CA TYR A 142 31.33 29.72 26.06
C TYR A 142 30.39 28.51 25.89
N GLN A 143 30.06 27.92 27.04
CA GLN A 143 28.74 27.35 27.37
C GLN A 143 27.78 28.49 27.77
N ASP A 144 26.49 28.20 27.93
CA ASP A 144 25.36 29.14 28.15
C ASP A 144 25.17 30.10 26.93
N ASP A 145 24.02 30.08 26.24
CA ASP A 145 22.79 30.67 26.77
C ASP A 145 21.48 30.13 26.10
N ALA A 146 20.35 30.74 26.46
CA ALA A 146 18.97 30.26 26.34
C ALA A 146 18.34 30.04 24.93
N TYR A 147 17.18 29.36 24.96
CA TYR A 147 16.15 29.30 23.92
C TYR A 147 15.79 30.69 23.35
N PRO A 148 15.62 30.85 22.03
CA PRO A 148 14.95 32.02 21.46
C PRO A 148 13.42 31.87 21.48
N ASP A 149 12.77 32.73 22.28
CA ASP A 149 11.33 33.01 22.25
C ASP A 149 10.89 33.59 20.88
N PRO A 150 9.79 33.11 20.26
CA PRO A 150 9.30 33.61 18.98
C PRO A 150 8.53 34.95 19.01
N GLU A 151 8.44 35.67 20.14
CA GLU A 151 7.93 37.06 20.12
C GLU A 151 8.98 38.11 19.73
N GLY A 152 8.78 38.76 18.56
CA GLY A 152 9.35 40.09 18.30
C GLY A 152 10.18 40.29 17.02
N ARG A 153 9.56 40.28 15.83
CA ARG A 153 10.20 40.88 14.63
C ARG A 153 9.27 41.55 13.60
N LEU A 154 8.32 42.36 14.06
CA LEU A 154 7.56 43.30 13.20
C LEU A 154 7.59 44.75 13.72
N ARG A 155 8.80 45.30 13.92
CA ARG A 155 9.01 46.75 14.14
C ARG A 155 10.30 47.27 13.48
N ARG A 156 10.21 47.69 12.20
CA ARG A 156 10.78 48.94 11.63
C ARG A 156 10.69 48.99 10.09
N ALA A 157 9.52 49.37 9.60
CA ALA A 157 9.34 50.19 8.40
C ALA A 157 8.14 51.09 8.73
N GLY A 158 8.31 52.41 8.69
CA GLY A 158 7.32 53.34 9.25
C GLY A 158 7.07 54.56 8.38
N ALA A 159 5.97 55.25 8.70
CA ALA A 159 5.51 56.51 8.12
C ALA A 159 5.11 56.48 6.63
N TYR A 160 3.80 56.38 6.39
CA TYR A 160 3.05 57.50 5.80
C TYR A 160 1.74 57.69 6.59
N SER A 161 1.09 58.85 6.45
CA SER A 161 0.23 59.44 7.49
C SER A 161 -1.20 59.79 7.05
N GLY A 162 -2.15 59.68 7.99
CA GLY A 162 -3.54 60.15 7.87
C GLY A 162 -4.40 59.29 6.94
N ASP A 163 -5.71 59.50 6.85
CA ASP A 163 -6.72 60.09 7.74
C ASP A 163 -8.08 59.63 7.17
N GLU A 164 -9.20 59.86 7.85
CA GLU A 164 -10.51 59.21 7.59
C GLU A 164 -10.48 57.68 7.90
N THR A 165 -11.50 57.05 8.48
CA THR A 165 -12.90 57.47 8.66
C THR A 165 -13.41 57.14 10.08
N GLU A 166 -13.23 58.02 11.07
CA GLU A 166 -13.94 57.90 12.36
C GLU A 166 -15.36 58.50 12.25
N HIS A 167 -16.24 57.86 11.47
CA HIS A 167 -17.65 58.23 11.41
C HIS A 167 -18.57 57.05 11.05
N ILE A 168 -19.78 57.09 11.61
CA ILE A 168 -20.90 56.15 11.36
C ILE A 168 -20.68 54.70 11.85
N GLU A 169 -20.44 54.51 13.17
CA GLU A 169 -21.02 53.33 13.86
C GLU A 169 -21.45 53.54 15.32
N ARG A 170 -21.39 54.78 15.86
CA ARG A 170 -21.98 55.14 17.17
C ARG A 170 -23.41 55.70 17.04
N ARG A 171 -24.37 54.95 16.50
CA ARG A 171 -25.80 55.38 16.51
C ARG A 171 -26.87 54.27 16.49
N ALA A 172 -26.63 53.14 17.17
CA ALA A 172 -27.60 52.03 17.24
C ALA A 172 -27.73 51.40 18.65
N ALA A 173 -27.91 52.21 19.70
CA ALA A 173 -28.12 51.71 21.07
C ALA A 173 -29.12 52.56 21.87
N ALA A 174 -30.42 52.22 21.83
CA ALA A 174 -31.44 52.53 22.86
C ALA A 174 -32.83 51.94 22.50
N SER A 175 -33.45 51.19 23.44
CA SER A 175 -34.84 50.65 23.40
C SER A 175 -35.12 49.61 22.28
N ARG A 176 -35.96 48.58 22.46
CA ARG A 176 -37.20 48.48 23.27
C ARG A 176 -37.38 47.16 24.05
N ASP A 177 -38.44 47.15 24.85
CA ASP A 177 -38.92 46.11 25.79
C ASP A 177 -39.53 44.87 25.08
N PRO A 178 -39.31 43.62 25.54
CA PRO A 178 -39.74 42.42 24.82
C PRO A 178 -41.16 41.97 25.17
N ARG A 179 -42.19 42.61 24.59
CA ARG A 179 -43.61 42.26 24.81
C ARG A 179 -44.52 42.27 23.57
N GLU A 180 -43.99 42.03 22.36
CA GLU A 180 -44.85 41.98 21.16
C GLU A 180 -44.29 41.04 20.06
N ALA A 181 -44.42 39.71 20.26
CA ALA A 181 -44.03 38.69 19.27
C ALA A 181 -44.81 37.36 19.41
N ALA A 182 -46.05 37.40 19.92
CA ALA A 182 -46.84 36.20 20.22
C ALA A 182 -48.34 36.40 19.93
N ARG A 183 -48.69 36.52 18.64
CA ARG A 183 -50.04 36.44 18.07
C ARG A 183 -49.97 36.29 16.54
N ASP A 184 -51.10 35.89 15.96
CA ASP A 184 -51.46 35.94 14.54
C ASP A 184 -50.59 35.12 13.56
N ALA A 185 -50.80 33.80 13.57
CA ALA A 185 -50.55 32.93 12.43
C ALA A 185 -51.43 31.65 12.47
N ASP A 186 -52.75 31.77 12.36
CA ASP A 186 -53.62 30.58 12.17
C ASP A 186 -54.87 30.83 11.28
N ASP A 187 -55.06 29.91 10.33
CA ASP A 187 -56.20 29.57 9.43
C ASP A 187 -56.91 30.63 8.50
N HIS A 188 -57.60 30.07 7.49
CA HIS A 188 -58.73 30.58 6.65
C HIS A 188 -58.39 31.52 5.44
N THR A 189 -58.80 31.28 4.17
CA THR A 189 -59.59 30.17 3.55
C THR A 189 -59.25 29.98 2.04
N ARG A 190 -59.80 28.90 1.42
CA ARG A 190 -59.78 28.46 -0.01
C ARG A 190 -60.31 29.52 -1.02
N VAL A 191 -60.13 29.40 -2.36
CA VAL A 191 -61.02 28.65 -3.30
C VAL A 191 -60.52 28.66 -4.79
N ILE A 192 -60.63 27.51 -5.48
CA ILE A 192 -60.69 27.23 -6.97
C ILE A 192 -59.69 27.90 -7.95
N ALA A 193 -58.89 27.06 -8.66
CA ALA A 193 -58.87 26.92 -10.15
C ALA A 193 -57.82 25.89 -10.66
N ARG A 194 -58.11 25.16 -11.77
CA ARG A 194 -57.15 24.35 -12.56
C ARG A 194 -57.52 24.37 -14.06
N PRO A 195 -56.58 24.63 -14.98
CA PRO A 195 -56.76 24.40 -16.42
C PRO A 195 -56.22 23.02 -16.88
N ARG A 196 -56.94 22.45 -17.85
CA ARG A 196 -56.89 21.10 -18.43
C ARG A 196 -55.56 20.71 -19.12
N VAL A 197 -55.32 19.39 -19.18
CA VAL A 197 -54.59 18.68 -20.25
C VAL A 197 -55.50 17.54 -20.77
N PRO A 198 -55.60 17.25 -22.08
CA PRO A 198 -56.58 16.29 -22.63
C PRO A 198 -56.16 14.80 -22.58
N ALA A 199 -57.16 13.92 -22.72
CA ALA A 199 -57.05 12.44 -22.78
C ALA A 199 -56.54 11.93 -24.16
N ARG A 200 -56.29 10.64 -24.46
CA ARG A 200 -56.85 9.30 -24.13
C ARG A 200 -55.74 8.22 -24.30
N ALA A 201 -55.82 6.92 -23.97
CA ALA A 201 -56.68 5.99 -23.18
C ALA A 201 -55.96 4.59 -23.17
N GLY A 202 -56.35 3.53 -22.44
CA GLY A 202 -57.38 3.31 -21.43
C GLY A 202 -57.61 1.80 -21.13
N ARG A 203 -58.29 1.49 -20.01
CA ARG A 203 -58.57 0.15 -19.39
C ARG A 203 -57.31 -0.59 -18.86
N ALA A 204 -57.21 -1.11 -17.62
CA ALA A 204 -58.15 -1.73 -16.65
C ALA A 204 -58.55 -3.19 -17.01
N ALA A 205 -58.73 -4.14 -16.08
CA ALA A 205 -58.79 -4.12 -14.60
C ALA A 205 -58.32 -5.50 -14.04
N ARG A 206 -58.29 -5.85 -12.73
CA ARG A 206 -58.73 -5.20 -11.47
C ARG A 206 -57.88 -5.70 -10.26
N THR A 207 -58.23 -5.24 -9.06
CA THR A 207 -57.73 -5.50 -7.69
C THR A 207 -58.24 -6.80 -7.03
N GLY A 208 -57.53 -7.33 -6.02
CA GLY A 208 -58.08 -8.29 -5.03
C GLY A 208 -57.09 -8.76 -3.93
N SER A 209 -57.45 -8.61 -2.65
CA SER A 209 -56.77 -9.08 -1.41
C SER A 209 -57.66 -8.74 -0.20
N PRO A 210 -57.55 -9.31 1.03
CA PRO A 210 -56.65 -10.37 1.53
C PRO A 210 -57.39 -11.51 2.31
N ALA A 211 -56.62 -12.28 3.11
CA ALA A 211 -57.02 -13.11 4.27
C ALA A 211 -57.69 -14.49 4.05
N GLY A 212 -57.38 -15.44 4.96
CA GLY A 212 -57.93 -16.80 4.99
C GLY A 212 -57.01 -17.84 5.66
N ASP A 213 -57.03 -17.91 7.00
CA ASP A 213 -56.32 -18.92 7.80
C ASP A 213 -57.15 -20.22 7.95
N ARG A 214 -56.50 -21.40 7.83
CA ARG A 214 -56.63 -22.59 8.72
C ARG A 214 -56.06 -23.90 8.12
N SER A 215 -55.45 -24.70 9.01
CA SER A 215 -55.06 -26.11 8.84
C SER A 215 -56.17 -27.04 9.44
N PRO A 216 -56.03 -28.39 9.62
CA PRO A 216 -55.01 -29.37 9.17
C PRO A 216 -55.58 -30.76 8.68
N ARG A 217 -54.69 -31.76 8.52
CA ARG A 217 -54.91 -33.25 8.42
C ARG A 217 -55.46 -33.80 7.08
N GLY A 218 -55.12 -35.03 6.66
CA GLY A 218 -54.11 -35.97 7.19
C GLY A 218 -54.24 -37.42 6.66
N GLY A 219 -53.19 -38.24 6.81
CA GLY A 219 -53.12 -39.67 6.43
C GLY A 219 -52.34 -39.95 5.12
N HIS A 220 -51.47 -40.96 5.00
CA HIS A 220 -51.03 -42.00 5.95
C HIS A 220 -49.52 -42.32 5.79
N GLU A 221 -48.91 -42.83 6.85
CA GLU A 221 -47.51 -43.31 6.91
C GLU A 221 -47.40 -44.83 6.68
N LEU A 222 -46.19 -45.34 6.43
CA LEU A 222 -45.44 -46.23 7.36
C LEU A 222 -44.09 -46.74 6.79
N VAL A 223 -43.00 -46.55 7.56
CA VAL A 223 -41.89 -47.48 7.95
C VAL A 223 -41.48 -48.64 6.98
N GLY A 224 -40.19 -48.97 6.77
CA GLY A 224 -38.95 -48.63 7.50
C GLY A 224 -37.65 -49.23 6.90
N SER A 225 -36.70 -49.68 7.74
CA SER A 225 -35.27 -49.87 7.43
C SER A 225 -34.71 -51.31 7.62
N GLY A 226 -33.63 -51.70 6.90
CA GLY A 226 -32.85 -52.93 7.18
C GLY A 226 -31.85 -53.42 6.08
N PRO A 227 -30.71 -54.09 6.43
CA PRO A 227 -29.74 -54.77 5.52
C PRO A 227 -30.01 -56.32 5.41
N PRO A 228 -29.19 -57.24 4.79
CA PRO A 228 -27.79 -57.17 4.29
C PRO A 228 -27.50 -57.91 2.93
N ARG A 229 -26.28 -58.49 2.74
CA ARG A 229 -25.77 -59.32 1.59
C ARG A 229 -26.14 -60.85 1.74
N PRO A 230 -25.65 -61.88 0.97
CA PRO A 230 -24.71 -61.99 -0.21
C PRO A 230 -25.07 -63.07 -1.31
N HIS A 231 -24.12 -63.36 -2.24
CA HIS A 231 -24.02 -64.50 -3.23
C HIS A 231 -24.95 -64.51 -4.49
N GLY A 232 -24.61 -65.13 -5.64
CA GLY A 232 -23.34 -65.71 -6.16
C GLY A 232 -23.47 -66.62 -7.44
N ALA A 233 -22.39 -66.75 -8.24
CA ALA A 233 -22.20 -67.68 -9.42
C ALA A 233 -23.04 -67.40 -10.72
N GLU A 234 -22.69 -67.78 -11.97
CA GLU A 234 -21.56 -68.56 -12.59
C GLU A 234 -21.34 -68.13 -14.11
N PRO A 235 -20.58 -68.82 -15.02
CA PRO A 235 -19.14 -68.67 -15.32
C PRO A 235 -18.71 -68.22 -16.76
N ALA A 236 -17.38 -68.25 -17.00
CA ALA A 236 -16.61 -68.23 -18.28
C ALA A 236 -16.38 -66.86 -18.98
N GLU A 237 -15.21 -66.55 -19.60
CA GLU A 237 -13.92 -67.27 -19.72
C GLU A 237 -12.69 -66.32 -19.90
N ALA A 238 -11.47 -66.86 -19.71
CA ALA A 238 -10.13 -66.29 -20.05
C ALA A 238 -9.65 -64.96 -19.40
N ARG A 239 -8.32 -64.74 -19.34
CA ARG A 239 -7.66 -63.64 -18.60
C ARG A 239 -6.32 -63.14 -19.18
N ARG A 240 -6.09 -61.82 -19.03
CA ARG A 240 -4.86 -61.06 -18.66
C ARG A 240 -3.45 -61.51 -19.11
N ALA A 241 -2.61 -60.51 -19.46
CA ALA A 241 -1.22 -60.43 -19.00
C ALA A 241 -0.70 -58.97 -18.95
N GLY A 242 0.35 -58.68 -18.16
CA GLY A 242 1.05 -57.38 -18.16
C GLY A 242 2.07 -57.17 -17.02
N SER A 243 3.32 -56.83 -17.37
CA SER A 243 4.49 -56.52 -16.51
C SER A 243 5.58 -55.85 -17.38
N ARG A 244 6.35 -54.82 -16.99
CA ARG A 244 7.40 -54.69 -15.94
C ARG A 244 8.67 -55.58 -16.15
N GLN A 245 9.74 -54.95 -16.69
CA GLN A 245 11.17 -54.87 -16.24
C GLN A 245 11.91 -56.09 -15.60
N PRO A 246 13.28 -56.16 -15.55
CA PRO A 246 14.37 -55.49 -16.31
C PRO A 246 15.65 -56.37 -16.59
N VAL A 247 16.80 -55.75 -16.98
CA VAL A 247 18.22 -56.23 -16.89
C VAL A 247 18.68 -57.34 -17.89
N ALA A 248 20.00 -57.60 -18.02
CA ALA A 248 20.70 -57.97 -19.27
C ALA A 248 21.79 -59.09 -19.19
N ASP A 249 22.18 -59.59 -20.37
CA ASP A 249 23.48 -60.22 -20.79
C ASP A 249 23.89 -61.61 -20.22
N PRO A 250 24.89 -62.37 -20.79
CA PRO A 250 25.63 -62.20 -22.07
C PRO A 250 25.96 -63.47 -22.94
N HIS A 251 26.58 -63.22 -24.11
CA HIS A 251 27.63 -64.00 -24.85
C HIS A 251 27.35 -65.13 -25.91
N ALA A 252 28.07 -64.96 -27.05
CA ALA A 252 28.61 -65.93 -28.05
C ALA A 252 27.60 -66.75 -28.93
N THR A 253 27.82 -67.02 -30.24
CA THR A 253 29.04 -67.13 -31.09
C THR A 253 28.88 -66.52 -32.51
N GLY A 254 29.99 -66.40 -33.29
CA GLY A 254 29.98 -66.13 -34.76
C GLY A 254 29.86 -67.42 -35.62
N PRO A 255 30.27 -67.47 -36.91
CA PRO A 255 31.18 -66.53 -37.64
C PRO A 255 30.80 -66.21 -39.13
N LEU A 256 31.80 -65.69 -39.89
CA LEU A 256 31.95 -65.55 -41.36
C LEU A 256 31.65 -64.19 -42.04
N GLU A 257 32.37 -63.95 -43.14
CA GLU A 257 32.65 -62.64 -43.77
C GLU A 257 32.21 -62.58 -45.24
N THR A 258 32.02 -61.37 -45.80
CA THR A 258 32.71 -60.87 -47.04
C THR A 258 32.20 -59.48 -47.46
N GLY A 259 33.08 -58.64 -48.05
CA GLY A 259 32.69 -57.54 -48.96
C GLY A 259 32.74 -56.08 -48.46
N GLN A 260 33.77 -55.33 -48.88
CA GLN A 260 33.90 -53.87 -48.87
C GLN A 260 35.11 -53.47 -49.75
N PRO A 261 35.29 -52.20 -50.20
CA PRO A 261 34.32 -51.12 -50.49
C PRO A 261 34.55 -50.44 -51.87
N ASP A 262 33.63 -49.54 -52.28
CA ASP A 262 33.88 -48.29 -53.05
C ASP A 262 32.64 -47.37 -52.86
N ASP A 263 32.79 -46.10 -52.47
CA ASP A 263 32.90 -44.86 -53.27
C ASP A 263 31.62 -44.46 -54.03
N GLY A 264 31.25 -43.17 -53.93
CA GLY A 264 29.97 -42.61 -54.35
C GLY A 264 29.66 -41.24 -53.73
N SER A 265 30.48 -40.23 -54.03
CA SER A 265 30.34 -38.87 -53.50
C SER A 265 29.23 -38.03 -54.20
N PRO A 266 28.48 -37.18 -53.48
CA PRO A 266 27.77 -36.03 -54.06
C PRO A 266 28.67 -34.78 -54.04
N GLU A 267 28.88 -34.14 -55.18
CA GLU A 267 29.84 -33.03 -55.33
C GLU A 267 29.42 -31.72 -54.65
N THR A 268 30.42 -30.96 -54.17
CA THR A 268 30.27 -29.57 -53.74
C THR A 268 30.46 -28.60 -54.91
N GLY A 269 29.36 -28.20 -55.55
CA GLY A 269 29.35 -27.08 -56.52
C GLY A 269 29.37 -25.71 -55.82
N PRO A 270 30.11 -24.70 -56.32
CA PRO A 270 30.23 -23.40 -55.65
C PRO A 270 28.97 -22.52 -55.89
N LEU A 271 28.13 -22.40 -54.86
CA LEU A 271 27.14 -21.31 -54.83
C LEU A 271 27.85 -19.98 -54.55
N GLU A 272 27.62 -19.01 -55.44
CA GLU A 272 28.30 -17.72 -55.48
C GLU A 272 28.25 -16.97 -54.13
N THR A 273 29.30 -16.21 -53.84
CA THR A 273 29.33 -15.26 -52.71
C THR A 273 28.46 -14.04 -52.99
N GLY A 274 27.14 -14.23 -53.02
CA GLY A 274 26.16 -13.15 -53.00
C GLY A 274 26.42 -12.23 -51.79
N PRO A 275 26.30 -10.90 -51.95
CA PRO A 275 26.74 -9.95 -50.93
C PRO A 275 25.97 -10.16 -49.62
N LEU A 276 26.73 -10.30 -48.53
CA LEU A 276 26.26 -10.61 -47.17
C LEU A 276 25.01 -9.82 -46.76
N THR A 277 23.84 -10.42 -46.98
CA THR A 277 22.55 -9.97 -46.44
C THR A 277 22.48 -10.33 -44.95
N ALA A 278 23.29 -9.61 -44.17
CA ALA A 278 23.37 -9.75 -42.72
C ALA A 278 21.96 -9.82 -42.11
N PRO A 279 21.71 -10.76 -41.16
CA PRO A 279 20.36 -11.15 -40.78
C PRO A 279 19.54 -9.94 -40.36
N VAL A 280 18.46 -9.71 -41.10
CA VAL A 280 17.54 -8.58 -40.90
C VAL A 280 17.06 -8.63 -39.45
N LEU A 281 17.50 -7.63 -38.67
CA LEU A 281 17.32 -7.48 -37.22
C LEU A 281 16.15 -8.30 -36.68
N ALA A 282 16.49 -9.40 -36.00
CA ALA A 282 15.52 -10.29 -35.40
C ALA A 282 14.51 -9.49 -34.55
N PRO A 283 13.23 -9.90 -34.52
CA PRO A 283 12.29 -9.43 -33.52
C PRO A 283 12.89 -9.55 -32.10
N LEU A 284 12.37 -8.79 -31.13
CA LEU A 284 12.67 -9.02 -29.73
C LEU A 284 12.17 -10.42 -29.34
N GLY A 285 13.06 -11.41 -29.48
CA GLY A 285 12.81 -12.80 -29.10
C GLY A 285 12.55 -12.91 -27.61
N HIS A 286 11.91 -14.00 -27.21
CA HIS A 286 11.66 -14.26 -25.80
C HIS A 286 12.99 -14.37 -25.03
N SER A 287 13.21 -13.47 -24.08
CA SER A 287 14.42 -13.41 -23.26
C SER A 287 14.11 -13.86 -21.83
N PRO A 288 14.57 -15.07 -21.41
CA PRO A 288 14.35 -15.55 -20.04
C PRO A 288 14.91 -14.59 -18.98
N ALA A 289 16.02 -13.89 -19.27
CA ALA A 289 16.60 -12.89 -18.36
C ALA A 289 15.68 -11.69 -18.11
N LEU A 290 14.83 -11.30 -19.09
CA LEU A 290 13.83 -10.25 -18.87
C LEU A 290 12.65 -10.76 -18.03
N ASP A 291 12.26 -12.03 -18.16
CA ASP A 291 11.33 -12.65 -17.20
C ASP A 291 11.97 -12.71 -15.80
N GLY A 292 13.23 -13.13 -15.67
CA GLY A 292 13.90 -13.20 -14.36
C GLY A 292 14.07 -11.86 -13.66
N LEU A 293 14.31 -10.77 -14.40
CA LEU A 293 14.31 -9.43 -13.82
C LEU A 293 12.91 -9.04 -13.31
N ARG A 294 11.84 -9.42 -14.02
CA ARG A 294 10.46 -9.29 -13.53
C ARG A 294 10.16 -10.15 -12.29
N ALA A 295 10.84 -11.28 -12.14
CA ALA A 295 10.70 -12.14 -10.96
C ALA A 295 11.34 -11.51 -9.73
N LEU A 296 12.60 -11.07 -9.83
CA LEU A 296 13.24 -10.33 -8.72
C LEU A 296 12.43 -9.07 -8.38
N ALA A 297 11.96 -8.32 -9.37
CA ALA A 297 11.17 -7.10 -9.15
C ALA A 297 9.88 -7.36 -8.35
N VAL A 298 9.12 -8.43 -8.64
CA VAL A 298 7.91 -8.74 -7.83
C VAL A 298 8.26 -9.33 -6.47
N LEU A 299 9.34 -10.13 -6.36
CA LEU A 299 9.77 -10.70 -5.08
C LEU A 299 10.28 -9.60 -4.13
N GLY A 300 10.99 -8.59 -4.63
CA GLY A 300 11.37 -7.39 -3.89
C GLY A 300 10.15 -6.65 -3.34
N VAL A 301 9.16 -6.39 -4.19
CA VAL A 301 7.90 -5.75 -3.79
C VAL A 301 7.11 -6.59 -2.78
N MET A 302 7.02 -7.91 -2.96
CA MET A 302 6.30 -8.79 -2.03
C MET A 302 6.98 -8.86 -0.66
N ALA A 303 8.31 -8.86 -0.62
CA ALA A 303 9.08 -8.86 0.62
C ALA A 303 9.06 -7.51 1.35
N TYR A 304 9.00 -6.40 0.62
CA TYR A 304 8.76 -5.07 1.19
C TYR A 304 7.40 -5.00 1.91
N HIS A 305 6.32 -5.38 1.22
CA HIS A 305 4.99 -5.45 1.83
C HIS A 305 4.85 -6.58 2.87
N ALA A 306 5.86 -7.43 3.03
CA ALA A 306 5.98 -8.43 4.10
C ALA A 306 6.90 -7.97 5.25
N GLY A 307 7.16 -6.65 5.37
CA GLY A 307 7.90 -6.06 6.49
C GLY A 307 9.34 -6.55 6.66
N LEU A 308 9.94 -7.21 5.65
CA LEU A 308 11.23 -7.89 5.84
C LEU A 308 12.36 -6.86 5.99
N SER A 309 12.80 -6.68 7.23
CA SER A 309 13.79 -5.68 7.66
C SER A 309 15.15 -5.72 6.96
N TRP A 310 15.50 -6.85 6.31
CA TRP A 310 16.70 -6.98 5.49
C TRP A 310 16.53 -6.50 4.03
N MET A 311 15.32 -6.05 3.63
CA MET A 311 15.06 -5.52 2.30
C MET A 311 14.09 -4.30 2.27
N PRO A 312 14.38 -3.22 3.03
CA PRO A 312 13.53 -2.02 3.13
C PRO A 312 13.34 -1.29 1.79
N GLY A 313 14.22 -1.48 0.81
CA GLY A 313 14.12 -0.87 -0.52
C GLY A 313 13.40 -1.72 -1.56
N GLY A 314 12.80 -2.85 -1.18
CA GLY A 314 12.13 -3.77 -2.11
C GLY A 314 11.00 -3.14 -2.95
N LEU A 315 10.42 -2.03 -2.47
CA LEU A 315 9.46 -1.18 -3.20
C LEU A 315 9.99 -0.73 -4.59
N LEU A 316 11.31 -0.56 -4.74
CA LEU A 316 11.98 -0.14 -5.97
C LEU A 316 11.98 -1.23 -7.06
N GLY A 317 11.43 -2.42 -6.77
CA GLY A 317 10.98 -3.36 -7.79
C GLY A 317 9.91 -2.75 -8.72
N VAL A 318 9.13 -1.76 -8.27
CA VAL A 318 8.20 -1.00 -9.13
C VAL A 318 8.95 -0.20 -10.19
N ASP A 319 10.03 0.50 -9.83
CA ASP A 319 10.90 1.20 -10.79
C ASP A 319 11.51 0.24 -11.81
N ALA A 320 11.86 -0.98 -11.39
CA ALA A 320 12.31 -2.03 -12.31
C ALA A 320 11.23 -2.45 -13.32
N PHE A 321 9.96 -2.51 -12.93
CA PHE A 321 8.84 -2.69 -13.86
C PHE A 321 8.67 -1.48 -14.79
N PHE A 322 8.72 -0.26 -14.28
CA PHE A 322 8.62 0.97 -15.08
C PHE A 322 9.67 1.03 -16.19
N VAL A 323 10.96 0.81 -15.89
CA VAL A 323 12.02 0.84 -16.93
C VAL A 323 11.85 -0.32 -17.93
N LEU A 324 11.48 -1.52 -17.48
CA LEU A 324 11.16 -2.65 -18.35
C LEU A 324 9.99 -2.34 -19.30
N SER A 325 8.94 -1.71 -18.79
CA SER A 325 7.74 -1.36 -19.54
C SER A 325 8.00 -0.26 -20.56
N GLY A 326 8.75 0.78 -20.18
CA GLY A 326 9.29 1.78 -21.10
C GLY A 326 10.10 1.17 -22.24
N PHE A 327 11.01 0.26 -21.92
CA PHE A 327 11.86 -0.44 -22.88
C PHE A 327 11.05 -1.33 -23.84
N LEU A 328 10.19 -2.20 -23.31
CA LEU A 328 9.45 -3.17 -24.11
C LEU A 328 8.42 -2.50 -25.03
N ILE A 329 7.67 -1.52 -24.53
CA ILE A 329 6.62 -0.84 -25.32
C ILE A 329 7.23 -0.02 -26.44
N THR A 330 8.23 0.81 -26.13
CA THR A 330 8.91 1.62 -27.15
C THR A 330 9.65 0.75 -28.16
N GLY A 331 10.29 -0.32 -27.69
CA GLY A 331 10.93 -1.32 -28.55
C GLY A 331 9.97 -1.96 -29.55
N LEU A 332 8.79 -2.38 -29.10
CA LEU A 332 7.76 -2.99 -29.94
C LEU A 332 7.18 -2.00 -30.97
N LEU A 333 6.78 -0.79 -30.54
CA LEU A 333 6.17 0.23 -31.41
C LEU A 333 7.14 0.64 -32.54
N VAL A 334 8.38 0.96 -32.16
CA VAL A 334 9.38 1.42 -33.12
C VAL A 334 9.79 0.26 -34.04
N ALA A 335 9.85 -0.98 -33.56
CA ALA A 335 10.10 -2.16 -34.40
C ALA A 335 8.93 -2.46 -35.38
N GLU A 336 7.67 -2.35 -34.95
CA GLU A 336 6.49 -2.48 -35.82
C GLU A 336 6.52 -1.43 -36.95
N TYR A 337 6.95 -0.21 -36.62
CA TYR A 337 7.17 0.85 -37.60
C TYR A 337 8.37 0.58 -38.53
N ARG A 338 9.47 -0.03 -38.05
CA ARG A 338 10.62 -0.41 -38.92
C ARG A 338 10.18 -1.36 -40.04
N THR A 339 9.30 -2.30 -39.74
CA THR A 339 8.93 -3.40 -40.65
C THR A 339 7.70 -3.07 -41.50
N THR A 340 6.67 -2.45 -40.92
CA THR A 340 5.39 -2.20 -41.60
C THR A 340 5.21 -0.77 -42.13
N ARG A 341 6.13 0.16 -41.78
CA ARG A 341 6.04 1.62 -42.00
C ARG A 341 4.81 2.30 -41.36
N ARG A 342 4.10 1.62 -40.46
CA ARG A 342 2.95 2.13 -39.70
C ARG A 342 3.01 1.61 -38.25
N ILE A 343 2.12 2.10 -37.40
CA ILE A 343 1.88 1.57 -36.05
C ILE A 343 0.39 1.33 -35.92
N ASP A 344 -0.03 0.09 -35.71
CA ASP A 344 -1.42 -0.26 -35.44
C ASP A 344 -1.70 -0.13 -33.93
N LEU A 345 -1.92 1.11 -33.49
CA LEU A 345 -2.27 1.44 -32.09
C LEU A 345 -3.48 0.63 -31.60
N LYS A 346 -4.47 0.38 -32.47
CA LYS A 346 -5.66 -0.42 -32.16
C LYS A 346 -5.29 -1.87 -31.85
N SER A 347 -4.47 -2.51 -32.69
CA SER A 347 -3.96 -3.86 -32.40
C SER A 347 -3.02 -3.89 -31.20
N PHE A 348 -2.21 -2.84 -30.99
CA PHE A 348 -1.38 -2.68 -29.80
C PHE A 348 -2.21 -2.67 -28.50
N TRP A 349 -3.21 -1.79 -28.39
CA TRP A 349 -4.08 -1.73 -27.22
C TRP A 349 -4.87 -3.03 -27.04
N ILE A 350 -5.44 -3.61 -28.10
CA ILE A 350 -6.13 -4.91 -28.04
C ILE A 350 -5.21 -6.05 -27.55
N ARG A 351 -3.90 -5.99 -27.83
CA ARG A 351 -2.90 -6.93 -27.26
C ARG A 351 -2.65 -6.65 -25.77
N ARG A 352 -2.58 -5.38 -25.35
CA ARG A 352 -2.37 -4.99 -23.94
C ARG A 352 -3.59 -5.31 -23.06
N THR A 353 -4.80 -4.92 -23.46
CA THR A 353 -6.05 -5.21 -22.73
C THR A 353 -6.23 -6.71 -22.53
N ARG A 354 -5.98 -7.55 -23.55
CA ARG A 354 -6.04 -9.02 -23.43
C ARG A 354 -4.93 -9.65 -22.57
N ARG A 355 -3.89 -8.90 -22.19
CA ARG A 355 -2.81 -9.36 -21.30
C ARG A 355 -3.09 -9.01 -19.83
N LEU A 356 -3.81 -7.92 -19.55
CA LEU A 356 -3.90 -7.34 -18.21
C LEU A 356 -5.31 -7.31 -17.62
N MET A 357 -6.25 -6.71 -18.36
CA MET A 357 -7.63 -6.50 -17.88
C MET A 357 -8.30 -7.77 -17.32
N PRO A 358 -8.09 -9.01 -17.85
CA PRO A 358 -8.65 -10.21 -17.24
C PRO A 358 -8.19 -10.48 -15.80
N ALA A 359 -6.90 -10.29 -15.49
CA ALA A 359 -6.40 -10.53 -14.14
C ALA A 359 -6.87 -9.41 -13.18
N LEU A 360 -6.82 -8.16 -13.63
CA LEU A 360 -7.32 -7.00 -12.88
C LEU A 360 -8.79 -7.17 -12.51
N LEU A 361 -9.66 -7.48 -13.48
CA LEU A 361 -11.09 -7.69 -13.20
C LEU A 361 -11.32 -8.92 -12.30
N THR A 362 -10.50 -9.97 -12.38
CA THR A 362 -10.61 -11.12 -11.47
C THR A 362 -10.19 -10.75 -10.04
N MET A 363 -9.15 -9.93 -9.87
CA MET A 363 -8.75 -9.40 -8.57
C MET A 363 -9.82 -8.47 -7.99
N MET A 364 -10.39 -7.57 -8.80
CA MET A 364 -11.51 -6.70 -8.39
C MET A 364 -12.75 -7.49 -7.94
N LEU A 365 -13.06 -8.63 -8.56
CA LEU A 365 -14.10 -9.54 -8.09
C LEU A 365 -13.75 -10.19 -6.74
N GLY A 366 -12.47 -10.52 -6.51
CA GLY A 366 -11.98 -10.98 -5.22
C GLY A 366 -12.08 -9.92 -4.12
N VAL A 367 -11.74 -8.67 -4.43
CA VAL A 367 -11.88 -7.53 -3.51
C VAL A 367 -13.34 -7.19 -3.23
N ALA A 368 -14.24 -7.35 -4.20
CA ALA A 368 -15.68 -7.26 -3.96
C ALA A 368 -16.19 -8.39 -3.03
N ALA A 369 -15.66 -9.60 -3.16
CA ALA A 369 -15.98 -10.69 -2.24
C ALA A 369 -15.43 -10.43 -0.82
N TYR A 370 -14.20 -9.92 -0.70
CA TYR A 370 -13.61 -9.48 0.57
C TYR A 370 -14.52 -8.44 1.26
N ALA A 371 -14.87 -7.37 0.53
CA ALA A 371 -15.71 -6.29 1.02
C ALA A 371 -17.09 -6.75 1.53
N ARG A 372 -17.69 -7.78 0.92
CA ARG A 372 -19.01 -8.25 1.35
C ARG A 372 -18.99 -9.29 2.47
N PHE A 373 -17.92 -10.08 2.60
CA PHE A 373 -17.92 -11.30 3.43
C PHE A 373 -16.83 -11.37 4.51
N VAL A 374 -15.84 -10.47 4.51
CA VAL A 374 -14.65 -10.56 5.38
C VAL A 374 -14.21 -9.23 5.98
N ALA A 375 -14.41 -8.13 5.25
CA ALA A 375 -13.98 -6.79 5.63
C ALA A 375 -14.82 -6.19 6.77
N GLN A 376 -14.18 -5.46 7.68
CA GLN A 376 -14.89 -4.59 8.64
C GLN A 376 -15.44 -3.33 7.93
N PRO A 377 -16.47 -2.65 8.46
CA PRO A 377 -17.02 -1.42 7.87
C PRO A 377 -15.99 -0.31 7.60
N SER A 378 -15.01 -0.14 8.49
CA SER A 378 -13.88 0.80 8.33
C SER A 378 -13.02 0.48 7.11
N GLU A 379 -12.82 -0.79 6.77
CA GLU A 379 -12.02 -1.25 5.62
C GLU A 379 -12.70 -0.99 4.26
N VAL A 380 -14.00 -0.66 4.23
CA VAL A 380 -14.79 -0.52 2.98
C VAL A 380 -15.28 0.89 2.68
N GLU A 381 -15.10 1.85 3.60
CA GLU A 381 -15.61 3.23 3.46
C GLU A 381 -15.11 3.91 2.18
N THR A 382 -13.80 3.92 1.96
CA THR A 382 -13.14 4.54 0.80
C THR A 382 -13.16 3.66 -0.46
N LEU A 383 -13.38 2.34 -0.29
CA LEU A 383 -13.14 1.31 -1.30
C LEU A 383 -13.91 1.52 -2.61
N ARG A 384 -15.09 2.17 -2.56
CA ARG A 384 -15.86 2.54 -3.77
C ARG A 384 -15.08 3.48 -4.69
N VAL A 385 -14.48 4.53 -4.12
CA VAL A 385 -13.71 5.55 -4.87
C VAL A 385 -12.41 4.95 -5.39
N ASP A 386 -11.80 4.07 -4.59
CA ASP A 386 -10.56 3.38 -4.92
C ASP A 386 -10.78 2.38 -6.06
N ALA A 387 -11.90 1.66 -6.06
CA ALA A 387 -12.29 0.76 -7.14
C ALA A 387 -12.58 1.51 -8.45
N LEU A 388 -13.31 2.62 -8.38
CA LEU A 388 -13.60 3.46 -9.54
C LEU A 388 -12.33 4.10 -10.12
N SER A 389 -11.44 4.61 -9.28
CA SER A 389 -10.17 5.20 -9.71
C SER A 389 -9.16 4.14 -10.20
N THR A 390 -9.19 2.92 -9.65
CA THR A 390 -8.45 1.75 -10.16
C THR A 390 -8.90 1.40 -11.58
N LEU A 391 -10.21 1.23 -11.79
CA LEU A 391 -10.78 0.88 -13.10
C LEU A 391 -10.67 2.01 -14.14
N GLY A 392 -10.61 3.27 -13.68
CA GLY A 392 -10.30 4.44 -14.49
C GLY A 392 -8.80 4.67 -14.74
N TYR A 393 -7.91 3.87 -14.14
CA TYR A 393 -6.46 4.07 -14.13
C TYR A 393 -6.01 5.48 -13.68
N VAL A 394 -6.65 5.99 -12.63
CA VAL A 394 -6.31 7.24 -11.93
C VAL A 394 -6.13 7.05 -10.42
N ALA A 395 -6.05 5.80 -9.94
CA ALA A 395 -5.82 5.46 -8.52
C ALA A 395 -4.62 6.20 -7.92
N ASN A 396 -3.53 6.35 -8.68
CA ASN A 396 -2.37 7.11 -8.21
C ASN A 396 -2.68 8.57 -7.89
N TRP A 397 -3.56 9.23 -8.65
CA TRP A 397 -4.01 10.59 -8.37
C TRP A 397 -5.02 10.64 -7.23
N ARG A 398 -5.85 9.59 -7.05
CA ARG A 398 -6.74 9.43 -5.89
C ARG A 398 -5.96 9.29 -4.57
N PHE A 399 -4.80 8.63 -4.57
CA PHE A 399 -3.92 8.52 -3.40
C PHE A 399 -2.96 9.72 -3.24
N ALA A 400 -2.59 10.40 -4.33
CA ALA A 400 -1.77 11.62 -4.31
C ALA A 400 -2.52 12.90 -3.86
N LEU A 401 -3.84 12.82 -3.69
CA LEU A 401 -4.74 13.96 -3.42
C LEU A 401 -5.71 13.68 -2.26
N SER A 402 -5.40 12.70 -1.41
CA SER A 402 -6.19 12.40 -0.22
C SER A 402 -5.38 12.67 1.03
N ASP A 403 -6.05 13.26 2.02
CA ASP A 403 -5.48 13.56 3.35
C ASP A 403 -5.19 12.30 4.17
N GLN A 404 -5.60 11.12 3.66
CA GLN A 404 -4.98 9.82 3.91
C GLN A 404 -3.49 9.87 3.54
N SER A 405 -2.70 10.39 4.47
CA SER A 405 -1.26 10.49 4.32
C SER A 405 -0.63 9.10 4.33
N TYR A 406 0.63 9.02 3.89
CA TYR A 406 1.45 7.81 4.08
C TYR A 406 1.61 7.41 5.56
N PHE A 407 1.25 8.28 6.51
CA PHE A 407 1.37 8.13 7.96
C PHE A 407 0.01 8.08 8.70
N ASP A 408 -1.10 7.81 8.01
CA ASP A 408 -2.44 7.65 8.61
C ASP A 408 -2.60 6.28 9.33
N HIS A 409 -1.79 6.05 10.38
CA HIS A 409 -1.69 4.79 11.13
C HIS A 409 -2.98 4.31 11.80
N PHE A 410 -4.05 5.12 11.77
CA PHE A 410 -5.34 4.86 12.42
C PHE A 410 -6.40 4.26 11.48
N SER A 411 -6.08 3.96 10.22
CA SER A 411 -7.01 3.34 9.27
C SER A 411 -6.36 2.21 8.47
N ALA A 412 -7.13 1.17 8.17
CA ALA A 412 -6.65 0.03 7.40
C ALA A 412 -6.36 0.45 5.95
N PRO A 413 -5.14 0.21 5.41
CA PRO A 413 -4.77 0.70 4.09
C PRO A 413 -5.54 -0.04 3.00
N SER A 414 -6.05 0.72 2.02
CA SER A 414 -6.91 0.21 0.95
C SER A 414 -6.36 -1.08 0.29
N PRO A 415 -7.20 -2.12 0.08
CA PRO A 415 -6.78 -3.34 -0.63
C PRO A 415 -6.43 -3.07 -2.11
N LEU A 416 -6.72 -1.86 -2.61
CA LEU A 416 -6.36 -1.41 -3.96
C LEU A 416 -5.19 -0.43 -4.00
N LEU A 417 -4.56 -0.10 -2.86
CA LEU A 417 -3.46 0.87 -2.75
C LEU A 417 -2.35 0.60 -3.78
N HIS A 418 -1.84 -0.62 -3.83
CA HIS A 418 -0.80 -1.09 -4.77
C HIS A 418 -1.12 -0.82 -6.26
N THR A 419 -2.39 -0.60 -6.64
CA THR A 419 -2.76 -0.33 -8.05
C THR A 419 -2.31 1.04 -8.55
N TRP A 420 -1.81 1.93 -7.68
CA TRP A 420 -1.22 3.23 -8.08
C TRP A 420 -0.18 3.06 -9.20
N SER A 421 0.68 2.05 -9.12
CA SER A 421 1.74 1.84 -10.12
C SER A 421 1.17 1.38 -11.47
N LEU A 422 0.06 0.65 -11.45
CA LEU A 422 -0.66 0.18 -12.64
C LEU A 422 -1.36 1.35 -13.35
N ALA A 423 -1.88 2.31 -12.59
CA ALA A 423 -2.41 3.57 -13.14
C ALA A 423 -1.31 4.35 -13.88
N VAL A 424 -0.12 4.51 -13.27
CA VAL A 424 1.05 5.14 -13.89
C VAL A 424 1.51 4.39 -15.16
N GLU A 425 1.58 3.06 -15.12
CA GLU A 425 1.90 2.23 -16.30
C GLU A 425 0.87 2.38 -17.44
N GLU A 426 -0.43 2.30 -17.14
CA GLU A 426 -1.47 2.32 -18.18
C GLU A 426 -1.70 3.72 -18.76
N GLN A 427 -1.53 4.79 -17.97
CA GLN A 427 -1.42 6.17 -18.48
C GLN A 427 -0.28 6.27 -19.51
N PHE A 428 0.89 5.70 -19.22
CA PHE A 428 2.00 5.63 -20.18
C PHE A 428 1.65 4.79 -21.42
N TYR A 429 0.91 3.68 -21.30
CA TYR A 429 0.47 2.88 -22.46
C TYR A 429 -0.64 3.51 -23.31
N VAL A 430 -1.24 4.62 -22.88
CA VAL A 430 -2.10 5.46 -23.72
C VAL A 430 -1.27 6.59 -24.34
N LEU A 431 -0.58 7.36 -23.49
CA LEU A 431 0.07 8.62 -23.90
C LEU A 431 1.33 8.39 -24.74
N TRP A 432 2.23 7.48 -24.34
CA TRP A 432 3.50 7.30 -25.03
C TRP A 432 3.37 6.65 -26.41
N PRO A 433 2.53 5.61 -26.64
CA PRO A 433 2.27 5.11 -27.99
C PRO A 433 1.66 6.15 -28.92
N LEU A 434 0.79 7.04 -28.40
CA LEU A 434 0.25 8.16 -29.17
C LEU A 434 1.34 9.18 -29.53
N ALA A 435 2.20 9.56 -28.58
CA ALA A 435 3.35 10.43 -28.84
C ALA A 435 4.29 9.84 -29.91
N VAL A 436 4.69 8.58 -29.77
CA VAL A 436 5.52 7.86 -30.76
C VAL A 436 4.83 7.80 -32.13
N TYR A 437 3.53 7.57 -32.19
CA TYR A 437 2.77 7.60 -33.45
C TYR A 437 2.82 8.98 -34.12
N LEU A 438 2.51 10.06 -33.39
CA LEU A 438 2.53 11.43 -33.91
C LEU A 438 3.92 11.83 -34.42
N LEU A 439 4.97 11.54 -33.64
CA LEU A 439 6.37 11.82 -33.98
C LEU A 439 6.85 11.03 -35.22
N MET A 440 6.22 9.90 -35.56
CA MET A 440 6.57 9.08 -36.74
C MET A 440 5.66 9.31 -37.96
N TRP A 441 4.51 9.96 -37.80
CA TRP A 441 3.51 10.14 -38.87
C TRP A 441 4.06 10.96 -40.04
N HIS A 442 4.84 12.01 -39.79
CA HIS A 442 5.37 12.93 -40.82
C HIS A 442 6.49 12.37 -41.72
N SER A 443 6.59 11.05 -41.85
CA SER A 443 7.57 10.35 -42.69
C SER A 443 7.18 10.38 -44.17
N GLY A 444 8.13 10.73 -45.04
CA GLY A 444 7.87 11.04 -46.44
C GLY A 444 7.70 9.84 -47.37
N ARG A 445 7.00 10.06 -48.49
CA ARG A 445 6.54 9.03 -49.44
C ARG A 445 7.61 8.27 -50.23
N THR A 446 8.89 8.69 -50.23
CA THR A 446 9.96 8.01 -50.99
C THR A 446 10.95 7.30 -50.07
N THR A 447 11.47 6.14 -50.48
CA THR A 447 12.29 5.25 -49.61
C THR A 447 13.52 5.93 -49.00
N ALA A 448 14.22 6.79 -49.75
CA ALA A 448 15.36 7.55 -49.24
C ALA A 448 14.94 8.63 -48.21
N ARG A 449 13.86 9.37 -48.48
CA ARG A 449 13.31 10.37 -47.54
C ARG A 449 12.79 9.69 -46.28
N TRP A 450 12.08 8.57 -46.42
CA TRP A 450 11.62 7.71 -45.30
C TRP A 450 12.78 7.27 -44.40
N ARG A 451 13.91 6.80 -44.95
CA ARG A 451 15.08 6.39 -44.15
C ARG A 451 15.62 7.53 -43.30
N ASN A 452 15.79 8.72 -43.88
CA ASN A 452 16.34 9.88 -43.17
C ASN A 452 15.34 10.50 -42.19
N GLN A 453 14.06 10.62 -42.57
CA GLN A 453 13.01 11.13 -41.68
C GLN A 453 12.69 10.15 -40.54
N ARG A 454 12.75 8.84 -40.76
CA ARG A 454 12.66 7.86 -39.68
C ARG A 454 13.81 8.02 -38.69
N HIS A 455 15.05 8.24 -39.15
CA HIS A 455 16.15 8.52 -38.23
C HIS A 455 15.89 9.81 -37.43
N LYS A 456 15.49 10.92 -38.08
CA LYS A 456 15.10 12.16 -37.37
C LYS A 456 13.99 11.94 -36.33
N ALA A 457 12.94 11.19 -36.67
CA ALA A 457 11.87 10.83 -35.75
C ALA A 457 12.36 9.96 -34.58
N GLN A 458 13.24 8.98 -34.84
CA GLN A 458 13.84 8.16 -33.78
C GLN A 458 14.76 9.00 -32.87
N THR A 459 15.53 9.94 -33.41
CA THR A 459 16.30 10.90 -32.61
C THR A 459 15.39 11.81 -31.77
N LEU A 460 14.30 12.33 -32.35
CA LEU A 460 13.34 13.16 -31.63
C LEU A 460 12.63 12.40 -30.49
N ILE A 461 12.23 11.13 -30.70
CA ILE A 461 11.70 10.29 -29.61
C ILE A 461 12.75 10.08 -28.51
N LEU A 462 14.03 9.91 -28.86
CA LEU A 462 15.11 9.80 -27.87
C LEU A 462 15.27 11.10 -27.07
N THR A 463 15.29 12.26 -27.75
CA THR A 463 15.37 13.57 -27.10
C THR A 463 14.19 13.83 -26.17
N VAL A 464 12.96 13.52 -26.61
CA VAL A 464 11.75 13.65 -25.76
C VAL A 464 11.79 12.68 -24.57
N ALA A 465 12.32 11.46 -24.74
CA ALA A 465 12.48 10.52 -23.63
C ALA A 465 13.53 10.99 -22.60
N VAL A 466 14.69 11.48 -23.06
CA VAL A 466 15.76 11.97 -22.17
C VAL A 466 15.34 13.25 -21.44
N LEU A 467 14.94 14.29 -22.17
CA LEU A 467 14.51 15.56 -21.57
C LEU A 467 13.25 15.39 -20.70
N GLY A 468 12.35 14.47 -21.06
CA GLY A 468 11.18 14.15 -20.24
C GLY A 468 11.54 13.39 -18.96
N ALA A 469 12.57 12.55 -18.96
CA ALA A 469 13.07 11.90 -17.75
C ALA A 469 13.78 12.90 -16.81
N GLU A 470 14.60 13.78 -17.39
CA GLU A 470 15.26 14.87 -16.67
C GLU A 470 14.23 15.84 -16.06
N ALA A 471 13.23 16.28 -16.84
CA ALA A 471 12.15 17.14 -16.35
C ALA A 471 11.29 16.46 -15.25
N SER A 472 11.04 15.15 -15.36
CA SER A 472 10.31 14.36 -14.35
C SER A 472 11.09 14.29 -13.02
N ALA A 473 12.41 14.06 -13.08
CA ALA A 473 13.27 14.08 -11.90
C ALA A 473 13.40 15.49 -11.28
N LEU A 474 13.57 16.52 -12.11
CA LEU A 474 13.67 17.92 -11.68
C LEU A 474 12.36 18.43 -11.05
N LEU A 475 11.20 18.00 -11.56
CA LEU A 475 9.90 18.31 -10.95
C LEU A 475 9.74 17.65 -9.57
N GLY A 476 10.20 16.40 -9.42
CA GLY A 476 10.26 15.74 -8.11
C GLY A 476 11.11 16.53 -7.12
N LEU A 477 12.35 16.86 -7.50
CA LEU A 477 13.26 17.67 -6.68
C LEU A 477 12.68 19.05 -6.33
N LEU A 478 12.04 19.72 -7.30
CA LEU A 478 11.40 21.02 -7.07
C LEU A 478 10.26 20.91 -6.04
N LEU A 479 9.45 19.85 -6.10
CA LEU A 479 8.37 19.63 -5.13
C LEU A 479 8.91 19.34 -3.72
N VAL A 480 10.03 18.63 -3.57
CA VAL A 480 10.74 18.50 -2.27
C VAL A 480 11.18 19.87 -1.73
N VAL A 481 11.80 20.70 -2.58
CA VAL A 481 12.28 22.04 -2.20
C VAL A 481 11.13 23.00 -1.83
N LEU A 482 9.94 22.81 -2.43
CA LEU A 482 8.72 23.55 -2.11
C LEU A 482 7.97 22.99 -0.88
N GLY A 483 8.47 21.94 -0.22
CA GLY A 483 7.82 21.34 0.95
C GLY A 483 6.51 20.61 0.64
N ALA A 484 6.33 20.13 -0.60
CA ALA A 484 5.18 19.31 -0.96
C ALA A 484 5.23 17.93 -0.29
N ASP A 485 4.05 17.36 -0.01
CA ASP A 485 3.92 16.02 0.56
C ASP A 485 4.64 14.92 -0.27
N ALA A 486 5.22 13.96 0.44
CA ALA A 486 5.96 12.85 -0.15
C ALA A 486 5.06 11.94 -1.00
N SER A 487 3.81 11.70 -0.58
CA SER A 487 2.83 10.88 -1.30
C SER A 487 2.51 11.47 -2.67
N ARG A 488 2.35 12.80 -2.77
CA ARG A 488 2.19 13.51 -4.05
C ARG A 488 3.38 13.33 -5.00
N ILE A 489 4.60 13.24 -4.48
CA ILE A 489 5.82 13.01 -5.28
C ILE A 489 5.98 11.52 -5.63
N TYR A 490 5.62 10.63 -4.71
CA TYR A 490 5.75 9.17 -4.86
C TYR A 490 4.74 8.57 -5.84
N TYR A 491 3.48 9.02 -5.79
CA TYR A 491 2.39 8.56 -6.65
C TYR A 491 2.26 9.36 -7.97
N GLY A 492 2.87 10.53 -8.08
CA GLY A 492 2.74 11.41 -9.26
C GLY A 492 3.23 10.79 -10.56
N THR A 493 2.37 10.71 -11.59
CA THR A 493 2.80 10.23 -12.91
C THR A 493 3.88 11.14 -13.51
N ASP A 494 3.79 12.44 -13.23
CA ASP A 494 4.72 13.48 -13.67
C ASP A 494 6.09 13.38 -13.00
N THR A 495 6.14 13.06 -11.71
CA THR A 495 7.37 12.88 -10.92
C THR A 495 8.00 11.49 -11.07
N ARG A 496 7.24 10.46 -11.49
CA ARG A 496 7.74 9.08 -11.65
C ARG A 496 7.94 8.64 -13.11
N ALA A 497 7.50 9.42 -14.10
CA ALA A 497 7.69 9.14 -15.54
C ALA A 497 9.17 8.90 -15.93
N GLN A 498 10.12 9.48 -15.20
CA GLN A 498 11.57 9.26 -15.35
C GLN A 498 11.97 7.79 -15.58
N ALA A 499 11.41 6.83 -14.84
CA ALA A 499 11.74 5.41 -14.98
C ALA A 499 11.24 4.82 -16.32
N LEU A 500 9.98 5.12 -16.70
CA LEU A 500 9.38 4.72 -17.97
C LEU A 500 10.12 5.33 -19.17
N LEU A 501 10.52 6.60 -19.06
CA LEU A 501 11.20 7.34 -20.11
C LEU A 501 12.68 6.92 -20.26
N ALA A 502 13.37 6.60 -19.16
CA ALA A 502 14.69 5.96 -19.18
C ALA A 502 14.67 4.63 -19.96
N GLY A 503 13.65 3.79 -19.72
CA GLY A 503 13.42 2.57 -20.50
C GLY A 503 13.18 2.84 -21.99
N ALA A 504 12.35 3.83 -22.29
CA ALA A 504 12.05 4.25 -23.67
C ALA A 504 13.30 4.74 -24.41
N ALA A 505 14.13 5.57 -23.76
CA ALA A 505 15.40 6.04 -24.28
C ALA A 505 16.34 4.87 -24.62
N LEU A 506 16.49 3.89 -23.72
CA LEU A 506 17.31 2.70 -23.95
C LEU A 506 16.86 1.90 -25.19
N ALA A 507 15.55 1.68 -25.34
CA ALA A 507 15.00 0.96 -26.49
C ALA A 507 15.27 1.70 -27.82
N VAL A 508 15.14 3.02 -27.82
CA VAL A 508 15.38 3.85 -29.01
C VAL A 508 16.87 3.94 -29.34
N TRP A 509 17.74 4.12 -28.35
CA TRP A 509 19.20 4.06 -28.49
C TRP A 509 19.65 2.73 -29.11
N ARG A 510 19.13 1.61 -28.58
CA ARG A 510 19.35 0.26 -29.14
C ARG A 510 18.93 0.16 -30.60
N ILE A 511 17.76 0.70 -30.93
CA ILE A 511 17.16 0.60 -32.27
C ILE A 511 17.82 1.55 -33.28
N GLN A 512 18.39 2.68 -32.85
CA GLN A 512 19.09 3.62 -33.72
C GLN A 512 20.49 3.14 -34.11
N ARG A 513 21.16 2.31 -33.30
CA ARG A 513 22.46 1.72 -33.66
C ARG A 513 22.40 1.02 -35.02
N ARG A 514 23.43 1.27 -35.84
CA ARG A 514 23.65 0.63 -37.14
C ARG A 514 24.74 -0.44 -37.08
N THR A 515 25.74 -0.24 -36.24
CA THR A 515 26.84 -1.18 -35.98
C THR A 515 26.54 -2.06 -34.76
N PRO A 516 27.02 -3.33 -34.74
CA PRO A 516 27.03 -4.13 -33.53
C PRO A 516 27.98 -3.54 -32.49
N LEU A 517 27.76 -3.82 -31.20
CA LEU A 517 28.71 -3.47 -30.15
C LEU A 517 30.01 -4.27 -30.30
N THR A 518 31.16 -3.63 -30.10
CA THR A 518 32.47 -4.31 -30.08
C THR A 518 32.57 -5.25 -28.88
N GLU A 519 33.43 -6.27 -28.94
CA GLU A 519 33.66 -7.17 -27.79
C GLU A 519 34.22 -6.43 -26.57
N ARG A 520 35.01 -5.35 -26.76
CA ARG A 520 35.44 -4.47 -25.66
C ARG A 520 34.23 -3.79 -25.00
N THR A 521 33.30 -3.26 -25.80
CA THR A 521 32.05 -2.63 -25.32
C THR A 521 31.14 -3.66 -24.62
N LYS A 522 31.02 -4.88 -25.15
CA LYS A 522 30.25 -5.97 -24.52
C LYS A 522 30.87 -6.41 -23.21
N LYS A 523 32.20 -6.53 -23.11
CA LYS A 523 32.89 -6.84 -21.84
C LYS A 523 32.63 -5.75 -20.80
N GLY A 524 32.78 -4.47 -21.17
CA GLY A 524 32.47 -3.34 -20.28
C GLY A 524 31.01 -3.33 -19.83
N LEU A 525 30.06 -3.52 -20.75
CA LEU A 525 28.63 -3.57 -20.44
C LEU A 525 28.25 -4.80 -19.60
N SER A 526 28.94 -5.94 -19.77
CA SER A 526 28.78 -7.13 -18.94
C SER A 526 29.27 -6.90 -17.50
N VAL A 527 30.33 -6.12 -17.30
CA VAL A 527 30.80 -5.70 -15.96
C VAL A 527 29.81 -4.71 -15.36
N ALA A 528 29.42 -3.67 -16.11
CA ALA A 528 28.44 -2.69 -15.68
C ALA A 528 27.09 -3.32 -15.29
N GLY A 529 26.63 -4.34 -16.01
CA GLY A 529 25.43 -5.10 -15.66
C GLY A 529 25.55 -5.91 -14.37
N CYS A 530 26.74 -6.42 -14.04
CA CYS A 530 26.97 -7.08 -12.74
C CYS A 530 27.02 -6.07 -11.60
N LEU A 531 27.73 -4.95 -11.80
CA LEU A 531 27.78 -3.84 -10.83
C LEU A 531 26.39 -3.24 -10.60
N ALA A 532 25.57 -3.08 -11.65
CA ALA A 532 24.18 -2.65 -11.53
C ALA A 532 23.31 -3.68 -10.79
N GLY A 533 23.55 -4.99 -11.00
CA GLY A 533 22.88 -6.04 -10.23
C GLY A 533 23.22 -6.00 -8.75
N VAL A 534 24.50 -5.84 -8.40
CA VAL A 534 24.95 -5.69 -7.00
C VAL A 534 24.40 -4.39 -6.40
N ALA A 535 24.52 -3.26 -7.10
CA ALA A 535 24.03 -1.97 -6.63
C ALA A 535 22.51 -1.98 -6.37
N MET A 536 21.72 -2.69 -7.20
CA MET A 536 20.29 -2.86 -6.94
C MET A 536 20.03 -3.66 -5.65
N LEU A 537 20.76 -4.75 -5.42
CA LEU A 537 20.64 -5.54 -4.20
C LEU A 537 21.09 -4.75 -2.95
N THR A 538 22.15 -3.94 -3.05
CA THR A 538 22.56 -3.02 -1.98
C THR A 538 21.46 -1.99 -1.71
N VAL A 539 20.95 -1.31 -2.73
CA VAL A 539 19.86 -0.32 -2.59
C VAL A 539 18.61 -0.95 -1.96
N TRP A 540 18.23 -2.16 -2.37
CA TRP A 540 17.12 -2.89 -1.75
C TRP A 540 17.37 -3.25 -0.27
N ALA A 541 18.62 -3.49 0.13
CA ALA A 541 18.98 -3.82 1.51
C ALA A 541 19.21 -2.59 2.41
N THR A 542 19.49 -1.41 1.86
CA THR A 542 19.96 -0.24 2.66
C THR A 542 19.21 1.08 2.43
N VAL A 543 18.19 1.13 1.57
CA VAL A 543 17.44 2.37 1.29
C VAL A 543 15.95 2.13 1.46
N ASP A 544 15.39 2.68 2.54
CA ASP A 544 13.94 2.72 2.82
C ASP A 544 13.18 3.66 1.86
N GLY A 545 11.84 3.62 1.91
CA GLY A 545 10.94 4.41 1.06
C GLY A 545 10.79 5.88 1.45
N GLU A 546 11.23 6.27 2.64
CA GLU A 546 11.13 7.64 3.18
C GLU A 546 12.41 8.45 2.93
N SER A 547 13.51 7.75 2.64
CA SER A 547 14.83 8.31 2.42
C SER A 547 14.81 9.47 1.44
N ARG A 548 15.11 10.67 1.97
CA ARG A 548 15.15 11.93 1.20
C ARG A 548 16.03 11.84 -0.05
N VAL A 549 17.00 10.92 -0.06
CA VAL A 549 17.85 10.60 -1.21
C VAL A 549 17.05 10.14 -2.44
N LEU A 550 16.00 9.32 -2.26
CA LEU A 550 15.12 8.87 -3.36
C LEU A 550 14.43 10.04 -4.05
N TYR A 551 13.81 10.91 -3.25
CA TYR A 551 13.08 12.09 -3.71
C TYR A 551 14.00 13.19 -4.27
N SER A 552 15.25 13.25 -3.80
CA SER A 552 16.28 14.19 -4.28
C SER A 552 16.99 13.72 -5.57
N GLY A 553 16.37 12.81 -6.33
CA GLY A 553 16.87 12.28 -7.60
C GLY A 553 17.34 10.82 -7.57
N GLY A 554 17.32 10.16 -6.41
CA GLY A 554 17.66 8.74 -6.27
C GLY A 554 16.79 7.82 -7.15
N PHE A 555 15.52 8.15 -7.39
CA PHE A 555 14.68 7.44 -8.36
C PHE A 555 15.26 7.44 -9.79
N LEU A 556 15.94 8.51 -10.22
CA LEU A 556 16.64 8.56 -11.51
C LEU A 556 17.86 7.64 -11.49
N GLY A 557 18.59 7.61 -10.37
CA GLY A 557 19.71 6.68 -10.14
C GLY A 557 19.28 5.22 -10.24
N VAL A 558 18.17 4.86 -9.58
CA VAL A 558 17.55 3.53 -9.67
C VAL A 558 17.13 3.21 -11.11
N ALA A 559 16.50 4.15 -11.81
CA ALA A 559 16.14 3.97 -13.22
C ALA A 559 17.37 3.73 -14.12
N VAL A 560 18.50 4.41 -13.88
CA VAL A 560 19.78 4.19 -14.59
C VAL A 560 20.39 2.84 -14.24
N ILE A 561 20.35 2.40 -12.98
CA ILE A 561 20.81 1.05 -12.56
C ILE A 561 20.03 -0.03 -13.32
N VAL A 562 18.69 0.06 -13.36
CA VAL A 562 17.86 -0.88 -14.14
C VAL A 562 18.15 -0.78 -15.63
N MET A 563 18.36 0.44 -16.16
CA MET A 563 18.69 0.66 -17.57
C MET A 563 19.99 -0.06 -17.98
N LEU A 564 21.03 0.01 -17.14
CA LEU A 564 22.30 -0.69 -17.34
C LEU A 564 22.15 -2.22 -17.26
N LEU A 565 21.34 -2.70 -16.33
CA LEU A 565 21.04 -4.13 -16.19
C LEU A 565 20.29 -4.68 -17.42
N ILE A 566 19.23 -3.99 -17.89
CA ILE A 566 18.50 -4.34 -19.11
C ILE A 566 19.42 -4.28 -20.34
N ALA A 567 20.25 -3.23 -20.46
CA ALA A 567 21.22 -3.10 -21.53
C ALA A 567 22.17 -4.31 -21.57
N SER A 568 22.71 -4.71 -20.42
CA SER A 568 23.61 -5.86 -20.30
C SER A 568 22.94 -7.18 -20.70
N ILE A 569 21.74 -7.48 -20.18
CA ILE A 569 21.10 -8.78 -20.46
C ILE A 569 20.55 -8.91 -21.88
N VAL A 570 20.25 -7.80 -22.56
CA VAL A 570 19.77 -7.79 -23.95
C VAL A 570 20.93 -7.77 -24.96
N GLU A 571 22.02 -7.04 -24.68
CA GLU A 571 23.17 -6.95 -25.61
C GLU A 571 24.26 -7.99 -25.36
N VAL A 572 24.28 -8.61 -24.17
CA VAL A 572 25.21 -9.69 -23.80
C VAL A 572 24.43 -10.91 -23.23
N PRO A 573 23.56 -11.60 -24.01
CA PRO A 573 22.71 -12.68 -23.48
C PRO A 573 23.47 -13.91 -22.94
N ARG A 574 24.77 -14.03 -23.21
CA ARG A 574 25.66 -15.07 -22.67
C ARG A 574 26.50 -14.60 -21.47
N GLY A 575 26.34 -13.35 -21.02
CA GLY A 575 27.05 -12.78 -19.87
C GLY A 575 26.50 -13.27 -18.51
N PRO A 576 27.28 -13.17 -17.43
CA PRO A 576 26.90 -13.63 -16.08
C PRO A 576 25.52 -13.16 -15.62
N ALA A 577 25.23 -11.84 -15.64
CA ALA A 577 23.92 -11.31 -15.24
C ALA A 577 22.75 -11.91 -16.05
N ALA A 578 22.95 -12.12 -17.35
CA ALA A 578 21.94 -12.74 -18.22
C ALA A 578 21.73 -14.23 -17.89
N ARG A 579 22.80 -14.96 -17.53
CA ARG A 579 22.70 -16.36 -17.09
C ARG A 579 21.96 -16.47 -15.77
N VAL A 580 22.35 -15.71 -14.75
CA VAL A 580 21.73 -15.73 -13.41
C VAL A 580 20.23 -15.44 -13.50
N LEU A 581 19.84 -14.38 -14.21
CA LEU A 581 18.42 -14.05 -14.43
C LEU A 581 17.69 -15.03 -15.36
N SER A 582 18.39 -15.94 -16.04
CA SER A 582 17.78 -17.03 -16.83
C SER A 582 17.67 -18.35 -16.05
N LEU A 583 18.19 -18.45 -14.83
CA LEU A 583 18.11 -19.68 -14.02
C LEU A 583 16.67 -19.92 -13.54
N PRO A 584 16.12 -21.14 -13.68
CA PRO A 584 14.87 -21.49 -13.00
C PRO A 584 15.08 -21.40 -11.47
N PRO A 585 14.06 -20.95 -10.70
CA PRO A 585 12.69 -20.70 -11.12
C PRO A 585 12.42 -19.29 -11.70
N LEU A 586 13.39 -18.38 -11.76
CA LEU A 586 13.14 -16.95 -12.01
C LEU A 586 12.34 -16.67 -13.29
N PRO A 587 12.65 -17.20 -14.50
CA PRO A 587 11.81 -16.95 -15.68
C PRO A 587 10.38 -17.48 -15.56
N THR A 588 10.12 -18.49 -14.74
CA THR A 588 8.76 -19.01 -14.53
C THR A 588 7.94 -18.05 -13.67
N ILE A 589 8.52 -17.54 -12.58
CA ILE A 589 7.93 -16.50 -11.72
C ILE A 589 7.68 -15.22 -12.53
N GLY A 590 8.63 -14.81 -13.38
CA GLY A 590 8.56 -13.61 -14.22
C GLY A 590 7.37 -13.54 -15.18
N ARG A 591 6.88 -14.71 -15.62
CA ARG A 591 5.74 -14.86 -16.53
C ARG A 591 4.40 -14.66 -15.85
N VAL A 592 4.32 -14.97 -14.55
CA VAL A 592 3.14 -14.79 -13.69
C VAL A 592 3.24 -13.57 -12.79
N SER A 593 4.35 -12.81 -12.85
CA SER A 593 4.65 -11.70 -11.93
C SER A 593 3.60 -10.59 -11.88
N TYR A 594 2.75 -10.48 -12.91
CA TYR A 594 1.62 -9.53 -12.90
C TYR A 594 0.47 -10.00 -12.01
N GLY A 595 0.15 -11.31 -12.03
CA GLY A 595 -0.83 -11.89 -11.10
C GLY A 595 -0.30 -11.85 -9.66
N LEU A 596 0.98 -12.17 -9.44
CA LEU A 596 1.60 -12.04 -8.12
C LEU A 596 1.49 -10.59 -7.60
N TYR A 597 1.80 -9.60 -8.44
CA TYR A 597 1.68 -8.18 -8.08
C TYR A 597 0.23 -7.77 -7.76
N LEU A 598 -0.77 -8.28 -8.48
CA LEU A 598 -2.18 -8.00 -8.20
C LEU A 598 -2.71 -8.68 -6.92
N TRP A 599 -2.29 -9.91 -6.65
CA TRP A 599 -2.90 -10.71 -5.58
C TRP A 599 -2.19 -10.60 -4.23
N HIS A 600 -0.89 -10.26 -4.18
CA HIS A 600 -0.17 -10.23 -2.91
C HIS A 600 -0.79 -9.26 -1.90
N TRP A 601 -1.06 -8.01 -2.29
CA TRP A 601 -1.53 -6.99 -1.37
C TRP A 601 -2.93 -7.27 -0.79
N PRO A 602 -3.98 -7.60 -1.59
CA PRO A 602 -5.25 -8.05 -1.04
C PRO A 602 -5.13 -9.30 -0.16
N VAL A 603 -4.27 -10.27 -0.52
CA VAL A 603 -4.08 -11.49 0.27
C VAL A 603 -3.38 -11.21 1.60
N PHE A 604 -2.41 -10.30 1.65
CA PHE A 604 -1.70 -9.98 2.89
C PHE A 604 -2.64 -9.30 3.90
N LEU A 605 -3.47 -8.36 3.45
CA LEU A 605 -4.51 -7.71 4.27
C LEU A 605 -5.67 -8.66 4.64
N THR A 606 -6.01 -9.62 3.76
CA THR A 606 -7.06 -10.61 4.06
C THR A 606 -6.59 -11.65 5.08
N VAL A 607 -5.37 -12.17 4.92
CA VAL A 607 -4.82 -13.28 5.70
C VAL A 607 -3.96 -12.70 6.82
N THR A 608 -4.58 -12.42 7.96
CA THR A 608 -3.95 -11.84 9.17
C THR A 608 -3.80 -12.85 10.30
N ALA A 609 -3.00 -12.52 11.31
CA ALA A 609 -2.84 -13.30 12.52
C ALA A 609 -4.19 -13.51 13.25
N ALA A 610 -4.94 -12.44 13.48
CA ALA A 610 -6.27 -12.50 14.12
C ALA A 610 -7.27 -13.41 13.37
N ARG A 611 -7.16 -13.54 12.04
CA ARG A 611 -8.00 -14.41 11.21
C ARG A 611 -7.49 -15.85 11.06
N THR A 612 -6.28 -16.17 11.54
CA THR A 612 -5.62 -17.49 11.29
C THR A 612 -5.02 -18.17 12.52
N GLY A 613 -4.73 -17.44 13.60
CA GLY A 613 -3.94 -17.93 14.73
C GLY A 613 -2.46 -18.17 14.41
N LEU A 614 -1.96 -17.68 13.27
CA LEU A 614 -0.57 -17.82 12.84
C LEU A 614 0.14 -16.46 12.86
N SER A 615 1.42 -16.46 13.21
CA SER A 615 2.25 -15.24 13.22
C SER A 615 3.62 -15.46 12.55
N GLY A 616 4.31 -14.36 12.27
CA GLY A 616 5.65 -14.30 11.69
C GLY A 616 5.81 -15.15 10.41
N ALA A 617 6.90 -15.91 10.37
CA ALA A 617 7.27 -16.74 9.21
C ALA A 617 6.21 -17.78 8.81
N ALA A 618 5.38 -18.26 9.74
CA ALA A 618 4.29 -19.19 9.43
C ALA A 618 3.16 -18.48 8.66
N LEU A 619 2.73 -17.31 9.14
CA LEU A 619 1.74 -16.47 8.47
C LEU A 619 2.24 -16.01 7.10
N LEU A 620 3.49 -15.56 7.01
CA LEU A 620 4.12 -15.17 5.74
C LEU A 620 4.18 -16.34 4.74
N GLY A 621 4.49 -17.55 5.21
CA GLY A 621 4.44 -18.76 4.40
C GLY A 621 3.06 -19.01 3.78
N VAL A 622 1.99 -18.87 4.59
CA VAL A 622 0.61 -18.99 4.12
C VAL A 622 0.25 -17.85 3.14
N ARG A 623 0.57 -16.59 3.46
CA ARG A 623 0.34 -15.42 2.58
C ARG A 623 0.96 -15.62 1.19
N VAL A 624 2.22 -16.06 1.12
CA VAL A 624 2.92 -16.33 -0.15
C VAL A 624 2.31 -17.53 -0.88
N ALA A 625 1.97 -18.61 -0.16
CA ALA A 625 1.33 -19.80 -0.76
C ALA A 625 -0.05 -19.49 -1.36
N VAL A 626 -0.90 -18.75 -0.65
CA VAL A 626 -2.24 -18.32 -1.11
C VAL A 626 -2.10 -17.38 -2.32
N THR A 627 -1.20 -16.39 -2.25
CA THR A 627 -0.90 -15.48 -3.38
C THR A 627 -0.48 -16.26 -4.63
N ALA A 628 0.42 -17.24 -4.48
CA ALA A 628 0.89 -18.07 -5.57
C ALA A 628 -0.22 -18.97 -6.13
N ALA A 629 -1.01 -19.62 -5.27
CA ALA A 629 -2.12 -20.48 -5.68
C ALA A 629 -3.19 -19.73 -6.48
N ILE A 630 -3.67 -18.59 -5.97
CA ILE A 630 -4.66 -17.74 -6.65
C ILE A 630 -4.09 -17.19 -7.96
N THR A 631 -2.82 -16.77 -7.96
CA THR A 631 -2.14 -16.31 -9.19
C THR A 631 -2.07 -17.41 -10.25
N ILE A 632 -1.67 -18.64 -9.88
CA ILE A 632 -1.57 -19.76 -10.83
C ILE A 632 -2.96 -20.14 -11.35
N ALA A 633 -3.99 -20.15 -10.49
CA ALA A 633 -5.37 -20.38 -10.89
C ALA A 633 -5.87 -19.29 -11.87
N SER A 634 -5.72 -18.00 -11.54
CA SER A 634 -6.07 -16.87 -12.41
C SER A 634 -5.34 -16.96 -13.76
N PHE A 635 -4.03 -17.21 -13.74
CA PHE A 635 -3.19 -17.30 -14.92
C PHE A 635 -3.63 -18.44 -15.85
N HIS A 636 -3.94 -19.62 -15.32
CA HIS A 636 -4.30 -20.79 -16.12
C HIS A 636 -5.78 -20.83 -16.55
N LEU A 637 -6.71 -20.40 -15.69
CA LEU A 637 -8.15 -20.51 -15.92
C LEU A 637 -8.73 -19.29 -16.65
N VAL A 638 -8.21 -18.07 -16.40
CA VAL A 638 -8.77 -16.82 -16.95
C VAL A 638 -7.82 -16.18 -17.95
N GLU A 639 -6.58 -15.89 -17.56
CA GLU A 639 -5.67 -15.08 -18.38
C GLU A 639 -5.16 -15.82 -19.61
N ASN A 640 -4.64 -17.05 -19.46
CA ASN A 640 -4.09 -17.82 -20.58
C ASN A 640 -5.14 -18.07 -21.68
N PRO A 641 -6.38 -18.50 -21.38
CA PRO A 641 -7.41 -18.73 -22.40
C PRO A 641 -7.80 -17.47 -23.17
N ILE A 642 -7.90 -16.31 -22.52
CA ILE A 642 -8.19 -15.02 -23.16
C ILE A 642 -6.98 -14.52 -23.97
N ARG A 643 -5.78 -14.53 -23.38
CA ARG A 643 -4.53 -14.06 -24.00
C ARG A 643 -4.17 -14.87 -25.23
N ARG A 644 -4.37 -16.19 -25.20
CA ARG A 644 -4.18 -17.11 -26.34
C ARG A 644 -5.38 -17.19 -27.30
N ARG A 645 -6.43 -16.39 -27.11
CA ARG A 645 -7.66 -16.35 -27.93
C ARG A 645 -8.41 -17.69 -28.03
N LYS A 646 -8.28 -18.57 -27.04
CA LYS A 646 -9.14 -19.75 -26.88
C LYS A 646 -10.56 -19.31 -26.54
N ILE A 647 -10.69 -18.41 -25.56
CA ILE A 647 -11.93 -17.66 -25.32
C ILE A 647 -11.98 -16.51 -26.34
N ARG A 648 -13.10 -16.42 -27.06
CA ARG A 648 -13.37 -15.37 -28.06
C ARG A 648 -14.66 -14.64 -27.71
N PHE A 649 -14.55 -13.39 -27.30
CA PHE A 649 -15.73 -12.53 -27.13
C PHE A 649 -16.30 -12.17 -28.51
N PRO A 650 -17.59 -12.42 -28.79
CA PRO A 650 -18.18 -12.17 -30.10
C PRO A 650 -18.29 -10.67 -30.41
N MET A 651 -18.50 -9.84 -29.38
CA MET A 651 -18.59 -8.38 -29.50
C MET A 651 -17.69 -7.68 -28.46
N PRO A 652 -16.35 -7.63 -28.64
CA PRO A 652 -15.44 -7.07 -27.63
C PRO A 652 -15.68 -5.59 -27.33
N ARG A 653 -16.34 -4.85 -28.23
CA ARG A 653 -16.81 -3.47 -28.02
C ARG A 653 -17.94 -3.35 -26.99
N VAL A 654 -18.68 -4.44 -26.74
CA VAL A 654 -19.81 -4.50 -25.80
C VAL A 654 -19.39 -5.28 -24.56
N THR A 655 -18.74 -6.44 -24.72
CA THR A 655 -18.40 -7.31 -23.58
C THR A 655 -17.38 -6.68 -22.63
N VAL A 656 -16.39 -5.93 -23.12
CA VAL A 656 -15.38 -5.32 -22.23
C VAL A 656 -16.00 -4.19 -21.38
N PRO A 657 -16.74 -3.21 -21.93
CA PRO A 657 -17.51 -2.27 -21.11
C PRO A 657 -18.50 -2.97 -20.18
N ALA A 658 -19.25 -3.97 -20.65
CA ALA A 658 -20.21 -4.69 -19.82
C ALA A 658 -19.54 -5.41 -18.63
N SER A 659 -18.37 -6.04 -18.83
CA SER A 659 -17.60 -6.63 -17.73
C SER A 659 -17.10 -5.59 -16.72
N ILE A 660 -16.67 -4.41 -17.18
CA ILE A 660 -16.26 -3.32 -16.29
C ILE A 660 -17.47 -2.81 -15.50
N CYS A 661 -18.60 -2.52 -16.16
CA CYS A 661 -19.83 -2.09 -15.49
C CYS A 661 -20.36 -3.15 -14.51
N ALA A 662 -20.24 -4.44 -14.81
CA ALA A 662 -20.64 -5.52 -13.90
C ALA A 662 -19.74 -5.60 -12.66
N VAL A 663 -18.43 -5.39 -12.80
CA VAL A 663 -17.49 -5.31 -11.67
C VAL A 663 -17.75 -4.05 -10.84
N VAL A 664 -17.99 -2.89 -11.46
CA VAL A 664 -18.39 -1.66 -10.75
C VAL A 664 -19.69 -1.89 -9.97
N ALA A 665 -20.72 -2.46 -10.62
CA ALA A 665 -21.99 -2.77 -9.95
C ALA A 665 -21.80 -3.74 -8.78
N LEU A 666 -20.97 -4.78 -8.92
CA LEU A 666 -20.70 -5.72 -7.84
C LEU A 666 -19.95 -5.06 -6.68
N VAL A 667 -18.93 -4.22 -6.93
CA VAL A 667 -18.24 -3.48 -5.86
C VAL A 667 -19.19 -2.51 -5.16
N MET A 668 -20.02 -1.78 -5.92
CA MET A 668 -21.00 -0.86 -5.35
C MET A 668 -22.05 -1.58 -4.49
N VAL A 669 -22.47 -2.80 -4.87
CA VAL A 669 -23.39 -3.64 -4.07
C VAL A 669 -22.68 -4.28 -2.87
N ALA A 670 -21.45 -4.76 -3.05
CA ALA A 670 -20.65 -5.40 -2.00
C ALA A 670 -20.27 -4.43 -0.86
N THR A 671 -20.17 -3.14 -1.17
CA THR A 671 -19.86 -2.06 -0.22
C THR A 671 -21.10 -1.32 0.27
N ILE A 672 -22.33 -1.79 0.02
CA ILE A 672 -23.51 -1.24 0.70
C ILE A 672 -23.41 -1.66 2.17
N ALA A 673 -23.07 -0.71 3.04
CA ALA A 673 -23.03 -0.93 4.48
C ALA A 673 -24.42 -1.30 5.00
N ASP A 674 -24.47 -2.27 5.91
CA ASP A 674 -25.62 -2.44 6.78
C ASP A 674 -25.73 -1.19 7.69
N PRO A 675 -26.92 -0.59 7.91
CA PRO A 675 -27.07 0.67 8.67
C PRO A 675 -26.66 0.64 10.16
N SER A 676 -26.12 -0.49 10.63
CA SER A 676 -25.58 -0.72 11.97
C SER A 676 -24.05 -0.61 12.05
N ALA A 677 -23.38 -0.23 10.95
CA ALA A 677 -21.95 0.12 10.95
C ALA A 677 -21.62 1.26 11.95
N GLY A 678 -20.39 1.26 12.45
CA GLY A 678 -19.95 2.11 13.57
C GLY A 678 -19.56 3.52 13.16
N ARG A 679 -18.99 4.25 14.13
CA ARG A 679 -18.40 5.57 13.92
C ARG A 679 -17.08 5.44 13.17
N GLY A 680 -16.93 6.16 12.05
CA GLY A 680 -15.66 6.25 11.33
C GLY A 680 -14.69 7.26 11.98
N ALA A 681 -13.46 7.34 11.49
CA ALA A 681 -12.48 8.32 11.98
C ALA A 681 -12.98 9.77 11.85
N ALA A 682 -13.71 10.09 10.79
CA ALA A 682 -14.36 11.39 10.60
C ALA A 682 -15.51 11.64 11.60
N ASP A 683 -16.22 10.59 12.05
CA ASP A 683 -17.20 10.72 13.12
C ASP A 683 -16.52 10.96 14.47
N LEU A 684 -15.37 10.34 14.73
CA LEU A 684 -14.56 10.56 15.94
C LEU A 684 -13.98 11.98 15.99
N GLU A 685 -13.46 12.51 14.88
CA GLU A 685 -13.04 13.91 14.79
C GLU A 685 -14.23 14.86 14.98
N GLN A 686 -15.37 14.57 14.36
CA GLN A 686 -16.58 15.38 14.52
C GLN A 686 -17.16 15.27 15.95
N LEU A 687 -17.00 14.12 16.63
CA LEU A 687 -17.30 13.94 18.05
C LEU A 687 -16.34 14.74 18.94
N ALA A 688 -15.05 14.79 18.61
CA ALA A 688 -14.07 15.61 19.32
C ALA A 688 -14.37 17.11 19.18
N ALA A 689 -14.67 17.56 17.96
CA ALA A 689 -15.09 18.94 17.68
C ALA A 689 -16.42 19.29 18.40
N ARG A 690 -17.38 18.35 18.45
CA ARG A 690 -18.60 18.50 19.26
C ARG A 690 -18.28 18.51 20.76
N ALA A 691 -17.41 17.65 21.27
CA ALA A 691 -17.03 17.63 22.69
C ALA A 691 -16.36 18.94 23.13
N ALA A 692 -15.51 19.51 22.28
CA ALA A 692 -14.85 20.80 22.52
C ALA A 692 -15.79 22.02 22.43
N THR A 693 -17.01 21.87 21.87
CA THR A 693 -17.97 22.96 21.66
C THR A 693 -19.31 22.78 22.38
N ALA A 694 -19.60 21.58 22.88
CA ALA A 694 -20.83 21.26 23.57
C ALA A 694 -20.81 21.71 25.03
N ALA A 695 -21.82 22.50 25.42
CA ALA A 695 -22.32 22.41 26.78
C ALA A 695 -22.77 20.95 27.04
N PRO A 696 -22.54 20.38 28.24
CA PRO A 696 -22.88 18.99 28.53
C PRO A 696 -24.36 18.71 28.23
N PRO A 697 -24.71 17.52 27.71
CA PRO A 697 -26.05 17.22 27.25
C PRO A 697 -27.07 17.43 28.38
N THR A 698 -27.92 18.45 28.25
CA THR A 698 -28.90 18.86 29.25
C THR A 698 -30.13 17.96 29.27
N ALA A 699 -29.90 16.65 29.33
CA ALA A 699 -30.84 15.68 29.85
C ALA A 699 -31.06 15.96 31.34
N ARG A 700 -31.90 16.95 31.63
CA ARG A 700 -32.34 17.27 33.00
C ARG A 700 -32.96 16.02 33.61
N ALA A 701 -32.25 15.41 34.56
CA ALA A 701 -32.90 14.54 35.54
C ALA A 701 -33.98 15.36 36.26
N GLU A 702 -35.18 14.80 36.41
CA GLU A 702 -36.10 15.31 37.43
C GLU A 702 -35.44 15.06 38.79
N PRO A 703 -35.23 16.09 39.63
CA PRO A 703 -34.40 15.96 40.82
C PRO A 703 -35.12 15.14 41.89
N VAL A 704 -34.70 13.87 42.04
CA VAL A 704 -35.04 13.02 43.20
C VAL A 704 -34.33 13.57 44.44
N THR A 705 -34.88 14.66 44.98
CA THR A 705 -34.54 15.29 46.26
C THR A 705 -33.04 15.52 46.51
N GLY A 706 -32.38 16.30 45.66
CA GLY A 706 -30.99 16.71 45.89
C GLY A 706 -30.43 17.61 44.79
N ARG A 707 -29.17 18.05 44.98
CA ARG A 707 -28.33 18.46 43.83
C ARG A 707 -27.92 17.20 43.05
N PRO A 708 -27.75 17.27 41.72
CA PRO A 708 -27.18 16.14 40.97
C PRO A 708 -25.79 15.77 41.53
N LEU A 709 -25.49 14.48 41.45
CA LEU A 709 -24.15 13.96 41.71
C LEU A 709 -23.29 14.30 40.50
N ARG A 710 -22.08 14.81 40.71
CA ARG A 710 -21.22 15.27 39.60
C ARG A 710 -19.95 14.45 39.55
N ALA A 711 -19.67 13.87 38.40
CA ALA A 711 -18.43 13.14 38.14
C ALA A 711 -17.56 13.89 37.12
N VAL A 712 -16.24 13.81 37.28
CA VAL A 712 -15.30 14.05 36.18
C VAL A 712 -14.87 12.71 35.59
N LEU A 713 -14.85 12.59 34.26
CA LEU A 713 -14.27 11.45 33.54
C LEU A 713 -12.96 11.89 32.88
N ALA A 714 -11.84 11.60 33.54
CA ALA A 714 -10.50 11.92 33.09
C ALA A 714 -9.87 10.76 32.31
N GLY A 715 -8.99 11.10 31.37
CA GLY A 715 -8.22 10.11 30.59
C GLY A 715 -7.96 10.55 29.15
N ASP A 716 -8.04 9.61 28.22
CA ASP A 716 -7.73 9.77 26.81
C ASP A 716 -8.98 9.59 25.90
N SER A 717 -8.80 9.13 24.66
CA SER A 717 -9.91 8.82 23.74
C SER A 717 -10.81 7.67 24.21
N LEU A 718 -10.37 6.78 25.09
CA LEU A 718 -11.23 5.78 25.74
C LEU A 718 -12.18 6.44 26.75
N ALA A 719 -11.66 7.38 27.55
CA ALA A 719 -12.46 8.20 28.46
C ALA A 719 -13.46 9.07 27.67
N LEU A 720 -13.03 9.68 26.57
CA LEU A 720 -13.91 10.47 25.69
C LEU A 720 -15.03 9.61 25.09
N THR A 721 -14.69 8.47 24.46
CA THR A 721 -15.71 7.65 23.77
C THR A 721 -16.69 6.99 24.73
N LEU A 722 -16.25 6.59 25.93
CA LEU A 722 -17.17 6.23 27.02
C LEU A 722 -18.05 7.43 27.43
N GLY A 723 -17.47 8.62 27.62
CA GLY A 723 -18.19 9.84 28.00
C GLY A 723 -19.22 10.33 26.97
N PHE A 724 -19.00 10.07 25.68
CA PHE A 724 -19.89 10.40 24.56
C PHE A 724 -20.62 9.17 23.98
N SER A 725 -20.96 8.23 24.86
CA SER A 725 -21.78 7.04 24.59
C SER A 725 -23.06 7.03 25.43
N GLU A 726 -23.90 6.00 25.24
CA GLU A 726 -25.08 5.72 26.07
C GLU A 726 -24.77 5.54 27.57
N PHE A 727 -23.49 5.41 27.95
CA PHE A 727 -23.05 5.45 29.35
C PHE A 727 -23.52 6.74 30.05
N SER A 728 -23.23 7.91 29.47
CA SER A 728 -23.59 9.20 30.04
C SER A 728 -25.10 9.48 29.97
N THR A 729 -25.78 9.04 28.91
CA THR A 729 -27.25 9.07 28.81
C THR A 729 -27.90 8.24 29.94
N SER A 730 -27.26 7.15 30.36
CA SER A 730 -27.72 6.30 31.45
C SER A 730 -27.37 6.88 32.82
N ALA A 731 -26.16 7.43 32.99
CA ALA A 731 -25.75 8.14 34.20
C ALA A 731 -26.66 9.34 34.52
N ALA A 732 -26.99 10.15 33.51
CA ALA A 732 -27.88 11.30 33.68
C ALA A 732 -29.30 10.90 34.13
N ARG A 733 -29.83 9.77 33.62
CA ARG A 733 -31.14 9.22 34.05
C ARG A 733 -31.17 8.82 35.52
N GLU A 734 -30.03 8.39 36.08
CA GLU A 734 -29.87 8.04 37.50
C GLU A 734 -29.38 9.23 38.36
N GLY A 735 -29.36 10.46 37.83
CA GLY A 735 -28.97 11.67 38.55
C GLY A 735 -27.46 11.89 38.71
N LEU A 736 -26.63 11.23 37.88
CA LEU A 736 -25.18 11.40 37.82
C LEU A 736 -24.77 12.19 36.56
N GLU A 737 -24.41 13.46 36.73
CA GLU A 737 -23.87 14.31 35.67
C GLU A 737 -22.39 13.99 35.43
N ILE A 738 -22.04 13.52 34.24
CA ILE A 738 -20.65 13.24 33.83
C ILE A 738 -20.10 14.44 33.04
N HIS A 739 -18.99 15.00 33.52
CA HIS A 739 -18.25 16.06 32.86
C HIS A 739 -16.95 15.51 32.28
N ASP A 740 -16.71 15.78 31.00
CA ASP A 740 -15.47 15.38 30.33
C ASP A 740 -14.23 16.08 30.92
N GLY A 741 -13.20 15.29 31.19
CA GLY A 741 -11.86 15.70 31.57
C GLY A 741 -10.77 14.99 30.75
N SER A 742 -11.13 14.38 29.62
CA SER A 742 -10.20 13.67 28.75
C SER A 742 -9.29 14.62 27.93
N GLN A 743 -8.30 14.04 27.24
CA GLN A 743 -7.54 14.72 26.19
C GLN A 743 -7.02 13.66 25.19
N LEU A 744 -7.40 13.80 23.91
CA LEU A 744 -7.04 12.86 22.86
C LEU A 744 -5.52 12.66 22.76
N GLY A 745 -5.08 11.40 22.65
CA GLY A 745 -3.67 11.04 22.52
C GLY A 745 -2.82 11.16 23.79
N CYS A 746 -3.38 11.61 24.92
CA CYS A 746 -2.64 11.83 26.16
C CYS A 746 -2.98 10.77 27.23
N GLY A 747 -1.96 10.01 27.65
CA GLY A 747 -2.03 9.18 28.85
C GLY A 747 -1.68 9.96 30.13
N VAL A 748 -1.46 9.23 31.24
CA VAL A 748 -0.81 9.79 32.44
C VAL A 748 0.72 9.80 32.30
N THR A 749 1.30 9.02 31.38
CA THR A 749 2.74 9.07 31.07
C THR A 749 3.14 10.43 30.50
N ARG A 750 4.15 11.07 31.09
CA ARG A 750 4.69 12.38 30.66
C ARG A 750 6.03 12.26 29.93
N SER A 751 6.34 11.11 29.33
CA SER A 751 7.50 10.97 28.43
C SER A 751 7.24 11.70 27.11
N PRO A 752 8.25 12.37 26.52
CA PRO A 752 8.11 13.05 25.25
C PRO A 752 8.09 12.12 24.02
N ARG A 753 8.39 10.82 24.16
CA ARG A 753 8.49 9.88 23.01
C ARG A 753 8.02 8.48 23.37
N ARG A 754 7.11 7.93 22.55
CA ARG A 754 6.62 6.56 22.61
C ARG A 754 6.65 5.93 21.21
N LEU A 755 6.48 4.63 21.12
CA LEU A 755 6.29 3.93 19.86
C LEU A 755 4.84 3.49 19.69
N LEU A 756 4.35 3.60 18.46
CA LEU A 756 3.02 3.16 18.05
C LEU A 756 3.12 2.52 16.67
N MET A 757 2.62 1.30 16.52
CA MET A 757 2.73 0.46 15.32
C MET A 757 4.17 0.39 14.75
N GLY A 758 5.16 0.39 15.64
CA GLY A 758 6.59 0.34 15.31
C GLY A 758 7.25 1.70 15.02
N GLU A 759 6.50 2.77 14.81
CA GLU A 759 7.00 4.12 14.52
C GLU A 759 7.06 5.02 15.77
N VAL A 760 7.86 6.09 15.72
CA VAL A 760 7.98 7.05 16.83
C VAL A 760 6.81 8.03 16.84
N ASN A 761 5.89 7.84 17.78
CA ASN A 761 4.76 8.72 17.99
C ASN A 761 5.09 9.78 19.06
N LEU A 762 4.99 11.05 18.69
CA LEU A 762 5.12 12.17 19.63
C LEU A 762 3.73 12.46 20.25
N PRO A 763 3.60 12.56 21.59
CA PRO A 763 2.34 12.97 22.22
C PRO A 763 1.92 14.39 21.79
N PRO A 764 0.60 14.66 21.66
CA PRO A 764 0.10 16.01 21.42
C PRO A 764 0.62 17.06 22.42
N PRO A 765 0.81 18.33 22.01
CA PRO A 765 1.26 19.40 22.90
C PRO A 765 0.38 19.53 24.17
N GLY A 766 1.04 19.62 25.33
CA GLY A 766 0.36 19.79 26.62
C GLY A 766 -0.13 18.49 27.28
N CYS A 767 0.15 17.30 26.74
CA CYS A 767 -0.11 16.04 27.47
C CYS A 767 0.63 16.00 28.83
N ASP A 768 1.83 16.58 28.89
CA ASP A 768 2.65 16.73 30.11
C ASP A 768 1.97 17.58 31.20
N GLN A 769 1.07 18.48 30.81
CA GLN A 769 0.37 19.42 31.68
C GLN A 769 -0.93 18.85 32.28
N TRP A 770 -1.20 17.56 32.10
CA TRP A 770 -2.40 16.91 32.64
C TRP A 770 -2.64 17.16 34.15
N PRO A 771 -1.63 17.23 35.05
CA PRO A 771 -1.90 17.45 36.48
C PRO A 771 -2.54 18.82 36.74
N THR A 772 -2.02 19.86 36.09
CA THR A 772 -2.55 21.23 36.18
C THR A 772 -3.95 21.32 35.54
N ARG A 773 -4.15 20.65 34.40
CA ARG A 773 -5.45 20.61 33.69
C ARG A 773 -6.53 19.93 34.53
N LEU A 774 -6.23 18.77 35.13
CA LEU A 774 -7.18 18.03 35.97
C LEU A 774 -7.40 18.71 37.33
N SER A 775 -6.37 19.28 37.96
CA SER A 775 -6.55 20.04 39.21
C SER A 775 -7.53 21.20 39.02
N ARG A 776 -7.36 21.98 37.95
CA ARG A 776 -8.27 23.09 37.61
C ARG A 776 -9.70 22.59 37.42
N LYS A 777 -9.89 21.50 36.66
CA LYS A 777 -11.21 20.88 36.44
C LYS A 777 -11.86 20.42 37.75
N VAL A 778 -11.09 19.86 38.69
CA VAL A 778 -11.55 19.43 40.02
C VAL A 778 -11.90 20.64 40.91
N ASP A 779 -11.14 21.73 40.84
CA ASP A 779 -11.40 22.97 41.57
C ASP A 779 -12.66 23.71 41.08
N GLU A 780 -12.83 23.79 39.76
CA GLU A 780 -13.99 24.37 39.07
C GLU A 780 -15.27 23.55 39.35
N LEU A 781 -15.21 22.24 39.10
CA LEU A 781 -16.38 21.37 39.20
C LEU A 781 -16.73 21.03 40.66
N ARG A 782 -15.74 20.75 41.51
CA ARG A 782 -15.89 20.10 42.82
C ARG A 782 -16.74 18.82 42.74
N PRO A 783 -16.27 17.80 42.00
CA PRO A 783 -17.04 16.58 41.77
C PRO A 783 -17.17 15.73 43.05
N ASP A 784 -18.20 14.88 43.06
CA ASP A 784 -18.41 13.83 44.07
C ASP A 784 -17.61 12.56 43.72
N LEU A 785 -17.44 12.29 42.42
CA LEU A 785 -16.63 11.20 41.87
C LEU A 785 -15.58 11.71 40.88
N ALA A 786 -14.41 11.08 40.86
CA ALA A 786 -13.43 11.29 39.81
C ALA A 786 -13.03 9.95 39.17
N MET A 787 -13.55 9.70 37.97
CA MET A 787 -13.22 8.50 37.18
C MET A 787 -11.95 8.75 36.36
N LEU A 788 -11.05 7.76 36.33
CA LEU A 788 -9.89 7.73 35.45
C LEU A 788 -9.96 6.50 34.55
N LEU A 789 -9.97 6.71 33.23
CA LEU A 789 -9.85 5.66 32.21
C LEU A 789 -8.68 5.99 31.27
N VAL A 790 -7.57 5.31 31.47
CA VAL A 790 -6.37 5.35 30.62
C VAL A 790 -5.87 3.92 30.40
N GLY A 791 -4.88 3.74 29.53
CA GLY A 791 -4.29 2.43 29.25
C GLY A 791 -3.69 2.33 27.85
N ARG A 792 -4.28 2.97 26.83
CA ARG A 792 -3.87 2.82 25.42
C ARG A 792 -2.44 3.29 25.15
N TRP A 793 -1.96 4.26 25.93
CA TRP A 793 -0.63 4.86 25.82
C TRP A 793 0.33 4.28 26.87
N GLU A 794 -0.18 3.84 28.02
CA GLU A 794 0.56 3.21 29.11
C GLU A 794 1.12 1.84 28.74
N VAL A 795 0.52 1.14 27.78
CA VAL A 795 0.99 -0.16 27.25
C VAL A 795 2.02 -0.06 26.12
N THR A 796 2.24 1.15 25.58
CA THR A 796 3.23 1.39 24.53
C THR A 796 4.67 1.29 25.03
N ASP A 797 5.59 0.97 24.13
CA ASP A 797 7.02 1.13 24.38
C ASP A 797 7.35 2.62 24.46
N GLN A 798 8.04 3.06 25.50
CA GLN A 798 8.28 4.46 25.83
C GLN A 798 9.77 4.71 26.10
N ASP A 799 10.31 5.82 25.58
CA ASP A 799 11.66 6.24 25.90
C ASP A 799 11.67 6.85 27.31
N LEU A 800 12.42 6.27 28.23
CA LEU A 800 12.63 6.74 29.61
C LEU A 800 14.14 6.84 29.86
N GLU A 801 14.62 8.04 30.22
CA GLU A 801 16.05 8.31 30.49
C GLU A 801 16.99 7.87 29.33
N GLY A 802 16.51 8.00 28.09
CA GLY A 802 17.26 7.60 26.87
C GLY A 802 17.27 6.10 26.59
N ARG A 803 16.58 5.28 27.40
CA ARG A 803 16.37 3.84 27.16
C ARG A 803 14.94 3.59 26.71
N ARG A 804 14.73 2.66 25.77
CA ARG A 804 13.39 2.11 25.53
C ARG A 804 12.99 1.22 26.71
N THR A 805 11.77 1.41 27.19
CA THR A 805 11.17 0.67 28.31
C THR A 805 9.68 0.44 28.05
N HIS A 806 9.03 -0.43 28.80
CA HIS A 806 7.58 -0.67 28.68
C HIS A 806 6.94 -1.18 29.98
N ILE A 807 5.60 -1.22 30.03
CA ILE A 807 4.87 -1.87 31.13
C ILE A 807 5.36 -3.34 31.30
N GLY A 808 5.76 -3.69 32.51
CA GLY A 808 6.48 -4.91 32.87
C GLY A 808 7.98 -4.72 33.15
N ASP A 809 8.62 -3.65 32.67
CA ASP A 809 9.97 -3.28 33.11
C ASP A 809 9.90 -2.66 34.52
N PRO A 810 10.70 -3.13 35.50
CA PRO A 810 10.62 -2.62 36.87
C PRO A 810 10.84 -1.10 37.01
N ALA A 811 11.65 -0.50 36.13
CA ALA A 811 11.87 0.95 36.11
C ALA A 811 10.66 1.73 35.59
N PHE A 812 9.99 1.22 34.55
CA PHE A 812 8.81 1.86 33.96
C PHE A 812 7.56 1.62 34.81
N ASP A 813 7.36 0.42 35.35
CA ASP A 813 6.28 0.13 36.31
C ASP A 813 6.40 1.02 37.55
N ALA A 814 7.62 1.26 38.04
CA ALA A 814 7.87 2.19 39.14
C ALA A 814 7.64 3.66 38.74
N TYR A 815 7.92 4.05 37.50
CA TYR A 815 7.62 5.39 36.98
C TYR A 815 6.11 5.63 36.84
N LEU A 816 5.42 4.77 36.08
CA LEU A 816 3.99 4.83 35.85
C LEU A 816 3.19 4.68 37.16
N GLY A 817 3.66 3.88 38.11
CA GLY A 817 3.10 3.83 39.46
C GLY A 817 3.05 5.21 40.13
N ARG A 818 4.09 6.04 40.01
CA ARG A 818 4.13 7.41 40.55
C ARG A 818 3.22 8.37 39.81
N GLU A 819 3.09 8.23 38.49
CA GLU A 819 2.13 9.04 37.71
C GLU A 819 0.67 8.69 38.07
N LEU A 820 0.38 7.41 38.36
CA LEU A 820 -0.93 6.97 38.86
C LEU A 820 -1.18 7.44 40.32
N ASP A 821 -0.16 7.40 41.20
CA ASP A 821 -0.25 7.98 42.56
C ASP A 821 -0.53 9.50 42.51
N LEU A 822 0.13 10.22 41.58
CA LEU A 822 -0.13 11.64 41.32
C LEU A 822 -1.56 11.85 40.80
N ALA A 823 -2.04 11.01 39.86
CA ALA A 823 -3.37 11.14 39.29
C ALA A 823 -4.47 10.97 40.35
N ILE A 824 -4.31 9.98 41.25
CA ILE A 824 -5.20 9.82 42.42
C ILE A 824 -5.15 11.06 43.31
N THR A 825 -3.96 11.59 43.59
CA THR A 825 -3.78 12.76 44.47
C THR A 825 -4.44 14.01 43.88
N THR A 826 -4.25 14.29 42.58
CA THR A 826 -4.89 15.40 41.87
C THR A 826 -6.42 15.24 41.82
N LEU A 827 -6.92 14.05 41.50
CA LEU A 827 -8.36 13.81 41.35
C LEU A 827 -9.13 13.79 42.69
N SER A 828 -8.47 13.45 43.81
CA SER A 828 -9.07 13.44 45.15
C SER A 828 -8.97 14.78 45.90
N ALA A 829 -8.30 15.80 45.34
CA ALA A 829 -7.91 17.05 46.03
C ALA A 829 -9.05 17.90 46.65
N ARG A 830 -10.33 17.59 46.37
CA ARG A 830 -11.51 18.22 46.98
C ARG A 830 -12.45 17.25 47.72
N GLY A 831 -11.98 16.04 48.04
CA GLY A 831 -12.75 15.00 48.74
C GLY A 831 -13.57 14.08 47.82
N ALA A 832 -13.41 14.19 46.50
CA ALA A 832 -14.02 13.28 45.54
C ALA A 832 -13.49 11.84 45.72
N LYS A 833 -14.37 10.84 45.65
CA LYS A 833 -13.93 9.44 45.61
C LYS A 833 -13.39 9.13 44.21
N VAL A 834 -12.14 8.66 44.13
CA VAL A 834 -11.48 8.32 42.87
C VAL A 834 -11.88 6.90 42.45
N VAL A 835 -12.24 6.73 41.19
CA VAL A 835 -12.58 5.43 40.59
C VAL A 835 -11.62 5.16 39.43
N LEU A 836 -10.78 4.15 39.55
CA LEU A 836 -9.95 3.70 38.44
C LEU A 836 -10.75 2.68 37.63
N LEU A 837 -10.94 2.96 36.34
CA LEU A 837 -11.55 2.04 35.39
C LEU A 837 -10.44 1.23 34.73
N THR A 838 -10.51 -0.10 34.78
CA THR A 838 -9.53 -0.97 34.12
C THR A 838 -9.56 -0.78 32.60
N ALA A 839 -8.39 -0.72 31.97
CA ALA A 839 -8.27 -0.63 30.53
C ALA A 839 -8.88 -1.88 29.86
N PRO A 840 -9.82 -1.76 28.93
CA PRO A 840 -10.26 -2.88 28.12
C PRO A 840 -9.14 -3.42 27.22
N MET A 841 -9.34 -4.61 26.65
CA MET A 841 -8.47 -5.11 25.59
C MET A 841 -8.72 -4.38 24.27
N PHE A 842 -7.63 -4.22 23.53
CA PHE A 842 -7.56 -3.68 22.16
C PHE A 842 -7.47 -4.84 21.16
N GLU A 843 -7.86 -4.60 19.91
CA GLU A 843 -7.67 -5.59 18.82
C GLU A 843 -6.18 -5.79 18.54
N GLU A 844 -5.74 -7.04 18.31
CA GLU A 844 -4.33 -7.34 18.04
C GLU A 844 -3.90 -6.73 16.70
N GLY A 845 -3.06 -5.70 16.78
CA GLY A 845 -2.45 -5.06 15.62
C GLY A 845 -1.29 -5.91 15.11
N GLU A 846 -1.22 -6.11 13.81
CA GLU A 846 -0.20 -6.93 13.16
C GLU A 846 0.75 -6.08 12.32
N ALA A 847 2.06 -6.26 12.53
CA ALA A 847 3.09 -5.68 11.69
C ALA A 847 3.19 -6.44 10.35
N ALA A 848 3.73 -5.78 9.32
CA ALA A 848 3.79 -6.35 7.96
C ALA A 848 4.56 -7.69 7.86
N ASP A 849 5.44 -8.01 8.82
CA ASP A 849 6.16 -9.29 8.90
C ASP A 849 5.36 -10.44 9.55
N GLY A 850 4.17 -10.14 10.09
CA GLY A 850 3.32 -11.07 10.82
C GLY A 850 3.54 -11.10 12.32
N SER A 851 4.37 -10.23 12.90
CA SER A 851 4.48 -10.07 14.35
C SER A 851 3.32 -9.23 14.92
N ILE A 852 2.94 -9.45 16.18
CA ILE A 852 1.91 -8.65 16.87
C ILE A 852 2.56 -7.46 17.54
N TYR A 853 2.02 -6.26 17.30
CA TYR A 853 2.51 -5.00 17.89
C TYR A 853 2.42 -5.04 19.42
N PRO A 854 3.52 -4.79 20.16
CA PRO A 854 3.59 -5.02 21.60
C PRO A 854 2.45 -4.40 22.40
N GLU A 855 2.08 -3.17 22.08
CA GLU A 855 1.05 -2.36 22.73
C GLU A 855 -0.40 -2.87 22.52
N THR A 856 -0.61 -3.82 21.63
CA THR A 856 -1.93 -4.46 21.40
C THR A 856 -2.06 -5.81 22.08
N ARG A 857 -0.96 -6.38 22.60
CA ARG A 857 -0.95 -7.69 23.26
C ARG A 857 -1.70 -7.64 24.60
N ALA A 858 -2.48 -8.69 24.87
CA ALA A 858 -3.21 -8.83 26.12
C ALA A 858 -2.29 -8.84 27.37
N ASP A 859 -1.04 -9.31 27.28
CA ASP A 859 -0.13 -9.37 28.44
C ASP A 859 0.32 -7.99 28.94
N ARG A 860 0.58 -7.03 28.03
CA ARG A 860 0.83 -5.62 28.39
C ARG A 860 -0.37 -5.00 29.11
N VAL A 861 -1.59 -5.23 28.60
CA VAL A 861 -2.83 -4.70 29.20
C VAL A 861 -3.13 -5.37 30.55
N ILE A 862 -2.88 -6.67 30.71
CA ILE A 862 -3.00 -7.39 31.99
C ILE A 862 -2.02 -6.82 33.02
N GLN A 863 -0.75 -6.61 32.67
CA GLN A 863 0.24 -6.02 33.58
C GLN A 863 -0.11 -4.57 33.95
N PHE A 864 -0.59 -3.76 33.00
CA PHE A 864 -1.08 -2.41 33.30
C PHE A 864 -2.25 -2.45 34.29
N ASN A 865 -3.27 -3.27 34.03
CA ASN A 865 -4.43 -3.40 34.92
C ASN A 865 -4.09 -3.99 36.29
N LYS A 866 -2.98 -4.75 36.40
CA LYS A 866 -2.42 -5.22 37.67
C LYS A 866 -1.74 -4.07 38.42
N LEU A 867 -0.92 -3.26 37.77
CA LEU A 867 -0.29 -2.06 38.35
C LEU A 867 -1.34 -1.03 38.81
N LEU A 868 -2.42 -0.88 38.04
CA LEU A 868 -3.57 -0.03 38.38
C LEU A 868 -4.24 -0.46 39.69
N ARG A 869 -4.54 -1.77 39.82
CA ARG A 869 -5.11 -2.35 41.07
C ARG A 869 -4.15 -2.25 42.25
N GLN A 870 -2.86 -2.49 42.04
CA GLN A 870 -1.81 -2.31 43.07
C GLN A 870 -1.70 -0.85 43.53
N THR A 871 -1.94 0.11 42.64
CA THR A 871 -1.91 1.54 42.96
C THR A 871 -3.16 1.98 43.71
N ALA A 872 -4.36 1.56 43.29
CA ALA A 872 -5.58 1.77 44.07
C ALA A 872 -5.51 1.19 45.50
N ALA A 873 -4.84 0.04 45.68
CA ALA A 873 -4.66 -0.56 47.00
C ALA A 873 -3.86 0.33 47.98
N ARG A 874 -2.88 1.11 47.48
CA ARG A 874 -2.13 2.11 48.28
C ARG A 874 -3.01 3.26 48.77
N HIS A 875 -4.09 3.58 48.04
CA HIS A 875 -4.97 4.72 48.28
C HIS A 875 -6.40 4.33 48.65
N SER A 876 -6.62 3.12 49.17
CA SER A 876 -7.95 2.51 49.38
C SER A 876 -8.97 3.39 50.13
N ALA A 877 -8.51 4.28 51.03
CA ALA A 877 -9.35 5.30 51.67
C ALA A 877 -10.07 6.20 50.65
N VAL A 878 -9.38 6.71 49.63
CA VAL A 878 -9.91 7.65 48.62
C VAL A 878 -10.19 7.01 47.26
N THR A 879 -9.65 5.83 46.98
CA THR A 879 -9.74 5.16 45.67
C THR A 879 -10.56 3.86 45.71
N THR A 880 -11.17 3.51 44.57
CA THR A 880 -11.78 2.20 44.27
C THR A 880 -11.45 1.84 42.82
N VAL A 881 -11.46 0.54 42.47
CA VAL A 881 -11.32 0.07 41.07
C VAL A 881 -12.64 -0.54 40.65
N ILE A 882 -13.08 -0.28 39.41
CA ILE A 882 -14.18 -1.03 38.78
C ILE A 882 -13.65 -1.69 37.51
N ASP A 883 -14.03 -2.96 37.31
CA ASP A 883 -13.49 -3.81 36.26
C ASP A 883 -14.21 -3.66 34.92
N LEU A 884 -14.05 -2.48 34.30
CA LEU A 884 -14.56 -2.18 32.96
C LEU A 884 -14.03 -3.16 31.89
N ALA A 885 -12.81 -3.68 32.08
CA ALA A 885 -12.24 -4.74 31.24
C ALA A 885 -13.07 -6.03 31.30
N ALA A 886 -13.52 -6.49 32.47
CA ALA A 886 -14.39 -7.66 32.55
C ALA A 886 -15.75 -7.47 31.83
N VAL A 887 -16.27 -6.23 31.80
CA VAL A 887 -17.54 -5.87 31.13
C VAL A 887 -17.41 -5.84 29.61
N LEU A 888 -16.28 -5.34 29.10
CA LEU A 888 -16.06 -5.01 27.69
C LEU A 888 -15.03 -5.90 26.96
N SER A 889 -14.35 -6.78 27.69
CA SER A 889 -13.31 -7.72 27.23
C SER A 889 -13.31 -8.99 28.11
N PRO A 890 -14.45 -9.72 28.17
CA PRO A 890 -14.61 -10.87 29.04
C PRO A 890 -13.55 -11.93 28.78
N GLY A 891 -13.00 -12.52 29.84
CA GLY A 891 -11.92 -13.51 29.75
C GLY A 891 -10.52 -12.92 29.51
N ASN A 892 -10.35 -11.59 29.53
CA ASN A 892 -9.14 -10.88 29.08
C ASN A 892 -8.87 -10.99 27.56
N GLU A 893 -9.93 -11.17 26.76
CA GLU A 893 -9.86 -11.22 25.30
C GLU A 893 -10.49 -9.98 24.67
N TYR A 894 -9.98 -9.56 23.52
CA TYR A 894 -10.65 -8.55 22.70
C TYR A 894 -11.97 -9.09 22.13
N ARG A 895 -13.01 -8.24 22.14
CA ARG A 895 -14.33 -8.52 21.58
C ARG A 895 -14.89 -7.24 20.96
N GLY A 896 -15.07 -7.22 19.64
CA GLY A 896 -15.79 -6.13 18.96
C GLY A 896 -17.30 -6.19 19.20
N GLU A 897 -17.84 -7.39 19.42
CA GLU A 897 -19.25 -7.68 19.69
C GLU A 897 -19.39 -8.69 20.84
N ILE A 898 -20.39 -8.49 21.70
CA ILE A 898 -20.77 -9.40 22.79
C ILE A 898 -22.29 -9.51 22.81
N ASP A 899 -22.83 -10.74 22.81
CA ASP A 899 -24.28 -11.03 22.86
C ASP A 899 -25.12 -10.37 21.74
N GLY A 900 -24.56 -10.20 20.55
CA GLY A 900 -25.20 -9.48 19.44
C GLY A 900 -25.16 -7.95 19.55
N VAL A 901 -24.50 -7.42 20.59
CA VAL A 901 -24.29 -5.98 20.82
C VAL A 901 -22.84 -5.63 20.52
N ARG A 902 -22.63 -4.75 19.55
CA ARG A 902 -21.33 -4.16 19.26
C ARG A 902 -20.83 -3.34 20.45
N VAL A 903 -19.65 -3.66 20.98
CA VAL A 903 -19.03 -3.00 22.15
C VAL A 903 -17.73 -2.24 21.85
N ARG A 904 -17.21 -2.34 20.63
CA ARG A 904 -16.15 -1.47 20.07
C ARG A 904 -16.63 -0.81 18.79
N ASP A 905 -16.04 0.32 18.45
CA ASP A 905 -16.12 0.86 17.09
C ASP A 905 -15.12 0.12 16.17
N ASP A 906 -15.22 0.31 14.84
CA ASP A 906 -14.51 -0.48 13.81
C ASP A 906 -12.99 -0.17 13.69
N ASP A 907 -12.37 0.30 14.76
CA ASP A 907 -10.95 0.64 14.90
C ASP A 907 -10.19 -0.23 15.92
N GLY A 908 -10.88 -1.17 16.57
CA GLY A 908 -10.30 -2.08 17.54
C GLY A 908 -9.98 -1.49 18.92
N VAL A 909 -10.24 -0.20 19.14
CA VAL A 909 -9.81 0.54 20.34
C VAL A 909 -10.99 1.20 21.06
N HIS A 910 -11.83 1.96 20.36
CA HIS A 910 -12.78 2.88 21.00
C HIS A 910 -14.10 2.22 21.42
N ILE A 911 -14.76 2.83 22.42
CA ILE A 911 -15.97 2.29 23.04
C ILE A 911 -17.21 2.81 22.29
N SER A 912 -17.90 1.90 21.61
CA SER A 912 -19.12 2.21 20.86
C SER A 912 -20.29 2.61 21.77
N ASN A 913 -21.38 3.12 21.18
CA ASN A 913 -22.64 3.35 21.90
C ASN A 913 -23.17 2.08 22.61
N GLY A 914 -23.04 0.90 21.99
CA GLY A 914 -23.47 -0.37 22.60
C GLY A 914 -22.56 -0.80 23.76
N GLY A 915 -21.25 -0.57 23.64
CA GLY A 915 -20.30 -0.75 24.74
C GLY A 915 -20.60 0.18 25.91
N GLY A 916 -20.91 1.44 25.62
CA GLY A 916 -21.38 2.43 26.59
C GLY A 916 -22.66 2.02 27.32
N ALA A 917 -23.65 1.48 26.60
CA ALA A 917 -24.89 0.98 27.20
C ALA A 917 -24.63 -0.22 28.14
N ARG A 918 -23.79 -1.17 27.72
CA ARG A 918 -23.40 -2.35 28.53
C ARG A 918 -22.61 -1.93 29.77
N ALA A 919 -21.66 -1.01 29.62
CA ALA A 919 -20.95 -0.37 30.73
C ALA A 919 -21.93 0.34 31.68
N GLY A 920 -22.93 1.05 31.15
CA GLY A 920 -23.95 1.74 31.94
C GLY A 920 -24.73 0.78 32.83
N GLN A 921 -25.19 -0.35 32.27
CA GLN A 921 -25.92 -1.38 33.01
C GLN A 921 -25.10 -2.03 34.14
N MET A 922 -23.79 -2.24 33.94
CA MET A 922 -22.95 -3.02 34.87
C MET A 922 -22.14 -2.17 35.85
N VAL A 923 -21.68 -0.97 35.46
CA VAL A 923 -20.77 -0.12 36.26
C VAL A 923 -21.52 0.97 37.04
N LEU A 924 -22.57 1.55 36.47
CA LEU A 924 -23.31 2.67 37.09
C LEU A 924 -23.89 2.34 38.48
N PRO A 925 -24.44 1.13 38.74
CA PRO A 925 -24.94 0.78 40.08
C PRO A 925 -23.85 0.80 41.17
N GLU A 926 -22.57 0.61 40.82
CA GLU A 926 -21.46 0.72 41.78
C GLU A 926 -21.01 2.18 41.94
N LEU A 927 -20.93 2.95 40.85
CA LEU A 927 -20.64 4.39 40.90
C LEU A 927 -21.63 5.13 41.80
N LEU A 928 -22.93 4.85 41.69
CA LEU A 928 -23.97 5.48 42.53
C LEU A 928 -23.83 5.11 44.01
N LYS A 929 -23.44 3.87 44.33
CA LYS A 929 -23.14 3.45 45.72
C LYS A 929 -21.92 4.17 46.28
N LEU A 930 -20.90 4.43 45.47
CA LEU A 930 -19.69 5.17 45.87
C LEU A 930 -19.98 6.67 46.06
N ALA A 931 -20.76 7.27 45.15
CA ALA A 931 -21.09 8.70 45.16
C ALA A 931 -22.03 9.13 46.30
N ARG A 932 -22.97 8.26 46.73
CA ARG A 932 -23.91 8.61 47.82
C ARG A 932 -23.18 8.64 49.17
N PRO A 933 -23.34 9.71 49.99
CA PRO A 933 -22.67 9.83 51.28
C PRO A 933 -23.13 8.75 52.26
N ALA A 934 -22.27 8.40 53.24
CA ALA A 934 -22.51 7.27 54.14
C ALA A 934 -23.83 7.35 54.92
N THR A 935 -24.28 8.56 55.27
CA THR A 935 -25.57 8.81 55.95
C THR A 935 -26.79 8.40 55.14
N ALA A 936 -26.71 8.35 53.80
CA ALA A 936 -27.79 7.90 52.94
C ALA A 936 -27.85 6.36 52.78
N ARG A 937 -26.79 5.64 53.19
CA ARG A 937 -26.67 4.17 53.01
C ARG A 937 -27.34 3.35 54.13
N GLY A 938 -27.90 4.01 55.13
CA GLY A 938 -28.63 3.39 56.24
C GLY A 938 -30.16 3.54 56.18
N ALA A 939 -30.69 4.05 55.06
CA ALA A 939 -32.14 4.26 54.86
C ALA A 939 -32.83 3.08 54.14
N ASP A 940 -32.07 2.25 53.43
CA ASP A 940 -32.58 1.02 52.81
C ASP A 940 -32.80 -0.02 53.92
N GLY A 941 -34.08 -0.32 54.21
CA GLY A 941 -34.47 -1.33 55.19
C GLY A 941 -34.03 -2.75 54.79
N PRO A 942 -34.04 -3.71 55.74
CA PRO A 942 -33.62 -5.09 55.45
C PRO A 942 -34.48 -5.67 54.33
N ALA A 943 -33.81 -6.26 53.33
CA ALA A 943 -34.48 -6.93 52.22
C ALA A 943 -35.38 -8.07 52.73
N PRO A 944 -36.55 -8.30 52.10
CA PRO A 944 -37.38 -9.46 52.44
C PRO A 944 -36.60 -10.75 52.21
N ALA A 945 -36.78 -11.72 53.12
CA ALA A 945 -36.21 -13.05 52.96
C ALA A 945 -36.81 -13.76 51.73
N PRO A 946 -36.04 -14.63 51.05
CA PRO A 946 -36.55 -15.39 49.91
C PRO A 946 -37.50 -16.52 50.35
N GLU A 947 -38.61 -16.65 49.63
CA GLU A 947 -39.39 -17.88 49.46
C GLU A 947 -39.14 -18.46 48.06
#